data_AF-A0A537X138-F1
#
_entry.id   AF-A0A537X138-F1
#
_cell.length_a   1.000
_cell.length_b   1.000
_cell.length_c   1.000
_cell.angle_alpha   90.00
_cell.angle_beta   90.00
_cell.angle_gamma   90.00
#
_symmetry.space_group_name_H-M   'P 1'
#
loop_
_entity.id
_entity.type
_entity.pdbx_description
1 polymer ?
#
loop_
_entity_poly.entity_id
_entity_poly.type
_entity_poly.pdbx_seq_one_letter_code
_entity_poly.pdbx_strand_id
1 'polypeptide(L)'
;MGSRPRSRGITALLFAAAACTSTVTGAATPSPQPSAPATVSPSASTSASPSTSPSPNVVLIRPRGNGSLRVDGAYPHAPTVCRHPEQARLDARYPGTLAVHRASDGTLDLTVTLPFERYLEGIAEVPPSWPTAALQAQAIAARSYALATTGWSGPQGATLQTPICSTTSCQVFRGIPVSPTPGIRRWYAAVNGTAGQVLQDSGRPIEAVYFSTSNGHTYGNDQVFGSAPLPYLRPVVEHDDGASPESHWRAAIPFRDLALFLVRAQLWPAGASIGSVARTGGSIVVAGGGTTRTIDVGTFDGAVNQWAPCLYPGRYPGASRYGSALPTTVPSGWYTISHTAGQAVVSGRGWGHGVGMVQWGAYGKARLGWSTDRILGYYYGGLQPQPFPEPGLIHVQVATGLTSLTASPSAGGATVNGHHVSGSIVVRGGDHLRVSDPPANARFEGSVAPIGPTLRATLVGRDWHPGCPVPIDQLRLVRVSYRTFTGGIRRGPLVVNERVARDVMWVFHRLFRARFPIHRIGLPPRYRPPRPSDWYNTRDLTAAFNCRPATDNPGTLSQHSYGWAIDVNPLENPYVGPDGKVLRRAAKPFLDRTRQVPGMIHPGDVVVRAFAAIGWGWGGDWSTISDYMHFSLTGS
;
A
#
# COMPACT_ATOMS: atom_id res chain seq x y z
N MET A 1 5.18 23.38 67.36
CA MET A 1 5.28 24.40 66.30
C MET A 1 5.12 23.66 64.97
N GLY A 2 4.14 23.83 64.08
CA GLY A 2 3.09 24.80 63.85
C GLY A 2 2.74 24.67 62.35
N SER A 3 1.45 24.72 62.01
CA SER A 3 0.85 24.99 60.67
C SER A 3 0.96 23.96 59.50
N ARG A 4 -0.23 23.43 59.11
CA ARG A 4 -0.68 23.02 57.75
C ARG A 4 -0.64 24.22 56.75
N PRO A 5 -1.12 24.20 55.46
CA PRO A 5 -1.66 23.13 54.58
C PRO A 5 -1.20 23.21 53.08
N ARG A 6 -1.61 22.24 52.23
CA ARG A 6 -2.53 22.44 51.07
C ARG A 6 -2.48 21.30 50.05
N SER A 7 -3.59 20.58 49.95
CA SER A 7 -4.01 19.78 48.81
C SER A 7 -4.49 20.69 47.67
N ARG A 8 -4.08 20.41 46.43
CA ARG A 8 -4.85 20.74 45.22
C ARG A 8 -4.71 19.59 44.23
N GLY A 9 -5.85 18.98 43.91
CA GLY A 9 -5.98 18.03 42.81
C GLY A 9 -5.86 18.74 41.47
N ILE A 10 -5.35 18.02 40.48
CA ILE A 10 -5.48 18.38 39.07
C ILE A 10 -6.02 17.16 38.33
N THR A 11 -7.18 17.40 37.75
CA THR A 11 -8.06 16.60 36.92
C THR A 11 -7.31 15.98 35.73
N ALA A 12 -7.40 14.66 35.59
CA ALA A 12 -7.04 13.97 34.35
C ALA A 12 -8.22 14.07 33.38
N LEU A 13 -8.03 14.76 32.25
CA LEU A 13 -8.95 14.74 31.12
C LEU A 13 -8.89 13.36 30.44
N LEU A 14 -9.97 12.59 30.57
CA LEU A 14 -10.29 11.49 29.67
C LEU A 14 -10.82 12.07 28.35
N PHE A 15 -10.17 11.75 27.23
CA PHE A 15 -10.80 11.86 25.91
C PHE A 15 -11.52 10.54 25.62
N ALA A 16 -12.85 10.57 25.71
CA ALA A 16 -13.74 9.50 25.28
C ALA A 16 -13.90 9.54 23.75
N ALA A 17 -13.74 8.39 23.10
CA ALA A 17 -14.13 8.17 21.72
C ALA A 17 -15.66 8.17 21.63
N ALA A 18 -16.22 9.11 20.88
CA ALA A 18 -17.66 9.20 20.65
C ALA A 18 -18.10 8.15 19.62
N ALA A 19 -18.89 7.18 20.06
CA ALA A 19 -19.71 6.34 19.21
C ALA A 19 -21.04 7.05 18.96
N CYS A 20 -21.35 7.31 17.68
CA CYS A 20 -22.67 7.80 17.28
C CYS A 20 -23.64 6.61 17.15
N THR A 21 -24.62 6.51 18.05
CA THR A 21 -25.84 5.72 17.86
C THR A 21 -27.03 6.62 18.10
N SER A 22 -27.78 6.94 17.05
CA SER A 22 -29.04 7.68 17.13
C SER A 22 -30.20 6.69 17.04
N THR A 23 -30.89 6.46 18.14
CA THR A 23 -32.17 5.73 18.18
C THR A 23 -33.32 6.71 18.01
N VAL A 24 -34.16 6.45 17.00
CA VAL A 24 -35.43 7.12 16.75
C VAL A 24 -36.54 6.34 17.48
N THR A 25 -37.35 7.03 18.28
CA THR A 25 -38.70 6.58 18.67
C THR A 25 -39.66 7.76 18.63
N GLY A 26 -40.78 7.62 17.92
CA GLY A 26 -41.95 8.51 17.99
C GLY A 26 -42.65 8.40 19.35
N ALA A 27 -43.73 9.11 19.67
CA ALA A 27 -44.63 9.95 18.90
C ALA A 27 -45.44 10.83 19.89
N ALA A 28 -46.30 11.68 19.32
CA ALA A 28 -47.54 12.27 19.86
C ALA A 28 -47.57 13.80 20.05
N THR A 29 -48.40 14.41 19.21
CA THR A 29 -49.01 15.75 19.21
C THR A 29 -49.95 15.95 20.42
N PRO A 30 -50.25 17.21 20.85
CA PRO A 30 -51.30 18.01 20.18
C PRO A 30 -51.04 19.54 20.07
N SER A 31 -51.69 20.13 19.07
CA SER A 31 -51.88 21.57 18.77
C SER A 31 -53.09 22.17 19.53
N PRO A 32 -53.54 23.43 19.29
CA PRO A 32 -52.87 24.73 19.05
C PRO A 32 -53.50 25.88 19.89
N GLN A 33 -52.96 27.12 19.82
CA GLN A 33 -53.69 28.38 19.45
C GLN A 33 -52.88 29.69 19.71
N PRO A 34 -53.26 30.83 19.09
CA PRO A 34 -52.34 31.70 18.34
C PRO A 34 -52.17 33.12 18.92
N SER A 35 -51.23 33.92 18.38
CA SER A 35 -51.31 35.39 18.34
C SER A 35 -50.42 35.99 17.23
N ALA A 36 -50.91 37.08 16.66
CA ALA A 36 -50.66 37.65 15.33
C ALA A 36 -49.45 38.64 15.26
N PRO A 37 -49.13 39.24 14.09
CA PRO A 37 -47.80 39.76 13.73
C PRO A 37 -47.63 41.28 13.92
N ALA A 38 -46.39 41.75 13.94
CA ALA A 38 -46.05 43.17 13.77
C ALA A 38 -44.95 43.37 12.71
N THR A 39 -45.34 44.08 11.67
CA THR A 39 -44.57 44.69 10.57
C THR A 39 -43.65 45.82 11.04
N VAL A 40 -42.43 45.90 10.49
CA VAL A 40 -41.68 47.16 10.34
C VAL A 40 -41.00 47.20 8.95
N SER A 41 -41.16 48.34 8.29
CA SER A 41 -40.78 48.74 6.93
C SER A 41 -39.25 48.95 6.71
N PRO A 42 -38.79 49.15 5.45
CA PRO A 42 -37.41 48.92 5.03
C PRO A 42 -36.52 50.16 5.11
N SER A 43 -35.21 49.98 5.16
CA SER A 43 -34.22 51.02 4.89
C SER A 43 -33.05 50.44 4.10
N ALA A 44 -32.69 51.18 3.05
CA ALA A 44 -31.84 50.79 1.95
C ALA A 44 -30.41 50.39 2.35
N SER A 45 -29.83 49.43 1.60
CA SER A 45 -28.38 49.31 1.47
C SER A 45 -27.98 48.88 0.05
N THR A 46 -27.33 49.81 -0.64
CA THR A 46 -26.11 49.65 -1.46
C THR A 46 -25.94 48.40 -2.32
N SER A 47 -25.81 48.66 -3.62
CA SER A 47 -25.31 47.77 -4.66
C SER A 47 -24.05 46.99 -4.24
N ALA A 48 -24.18 45.66 -4.11
CA ALA A 48 -23.04 44.76 -4.05
C ALA A 48 -22.63 44.34 -5.47
N SER A 49 -21.34 44.50 -5.77
CA SER A 49 -20.66 43.88 -6.91
C SER A 49 -20.79 42.35 -6.87
N PRO A 50 -20.72 41.64 -8.02
CA PRO A 50 -21.12 40.25 -8.10
C PRO A 50 -20.22 39.38 -7.21
N SER A 51 -20.85 38.65 -6.29
CA SER A 51 -20.21 37.61 -5.50
C SER A 51 -19.59 36.58 -6.43
N THR A 52 -18.26 36.49 -6.44
CA THR A 52 -17.53 35.29 -6.90
C THR A 52 -18.11 34.10 -6.16
N SER A 53 -18.87 33.26 -6.87
CA SER A 53 -19.30 31.96 -6.34
C SER A 53 -18.07 31.22 -5.83
N PRO A 54 -18.08 30.69 -4.59
CA PRO A 54 -16.97 29.88 -4.11
C PRO A 54 -16.78 28.72 -5.09
N SER A 55 -15.54 28.53 -5.56
CA SER A 55 -15.21 27.39 -6.42
C SER A 55 -15.70 26.12 -5.73
N PRO A 56 -16.40 25.21 -6.43
CA PRO A 56 -16.95 24.02 -5.79
C PRO A 56 -15.85 23.25 -5.06
N ASN A 57 -16.11 22.85 -3.82
CA ASN A 57 -15.21 22.03 -2.99
C ASN A 57 -15.08 20.58 -3.49
N VAL A 58 -15.53 20.30 -4.73
CA VAL A 58 -15.48 18.98 -5.36
C VAL A 58 -15.16 19.11 -6.84
N VAL A 59 -14.32 18.20 -7.35
CA VAL A 59 -14.09 17.97 -8.77
C VAL A 59 -14.62 16.58 -9.14
N LEU A 60 -15.53 16.54 -10.11
CA LEU A 60 -16.12 15.30 -10.63
C LEU A 60 -15.43 14.91 -11.93
N ILE A 61 -14.88 13.70 -11.98
CA ILE A 61 -14.18 13.17 -13.16
C ILE A 61 -14.90 11.90 -13.60
N ARG A 62 -15.43 11.90 -14.84
CA ARG A 62 -16.19 10.76 -15.39
C ARG A 62 -15.54 10.22 -16.66
N PRO A 63 -15.20 8.93 -16.74
CA PRO A 63 -14.74 8.34 -18.00
C PRO A 63 -15.90 8.33 -19.01
N ARG A 64 -15.59 8.41 -20.32
CA ARG A 64 -16.63 8.24 -21.35
C ARG A 64 -16.95 6.77 -21.58
N GLY A 65 -18.24 6.48 -21.78
CA GLY A 65 -18.72 5.12 -22.06
C GLY A 65 -18.28 4.12 -21.00
N ASN A 66 -17.85 2.93 -21.42
CA ASN A 66 -17.31 1.88 -20.55
C ASN A 66 -15.81 2.11 -20.21
N GLY A 67 -15.35 3.35 -20.30
CA GLY A 67 -13.98 3.73 -19.99
C GLY A 67 -13.65 3.61 -18.51
N SER A 68 -12.38 3.89 -18.18
CA SER A 68 -11.89 3.91 -16.80
C SER A 68 -10.88 5.02 -16.59
N LEU A 69 -10.75 5.43 -15.33
CA LEU A 69 -9.75 6.41 -14.90
C LEU A 69 -8.64 5.69 -14.15
N ARG A 70 -7.41 5.76 -14.67
CA ARG A 70 -6.24 5.38 -13.89
C ARG A 70 -5.91 6.53 -12.94
N VAL A 71 -5.83 6.25 -11.66
CA VAL A 71 -5.54 7.26 -10.65
C VAL A 71 -4.09 7.11 -10.18
N ASP A 72 -3.51 8.22 -9.77
CA ASP A 72 -2.26 8.32 -9.03
C ASP A 72 -2.43 9.43 -8.00
N GLY A 73 -1.87 9.28 -6.80
CA GLY A 73 -1.99 10.29 -5.75
C GLY A 73 -0.66 10.60 -5.09
N ALA A 74 -0.50 11.83 -4.62
CA ALA A 74 0.57 12.24 -3.73
C ALA A 74 -0.03 12.64 -2.38
N TYR A 75 0.69 12.30 -1.31
CA TYR A 75 0.38 12.68 0.06
C TYR A 75 1.31 13.82 0.50
N PRO A 76 1.01 14.56 1.58
CA PRO A 76 1.95 15.49 2.17
C PRO A 76 3.30 14.81 2.39
N HIS A 77 4.39 15.56 2.17
CA HIS A 77 5.71 15.10 2.57
C HIS A 77 5.72 15.00 4.08
N ALA A 78 5.59 13.78 4.62
CA ALA A 78 5.83 13.53 6.02
C ALA A 78 7.34 13.76 6.27
N PRO A 79 7.74 14.60 7.24
CA PRO A 79 9.15 14.79 7.61
C PRO A 79 9.74 13.54 8.28
N THR A 80 8.95 12.47 8.44
CA THR A 80 9.32 11.23 9.11
C THR A 80 9.33 10.06 8.14
N VAL A 81 10.20 9.09 8.41
CA VAL A 81 10.34 7.81 7.68
C VAL A 81 9.05 6.97 7.70
N CYS A 82 8.08 7.32 8.55
CA CYS A 82 6.82 6.60 8.73
C CYS A 82 5.72 7.20 7.87
N ARG A 83 5.45 6.58 6.73
CA ARG A 83 4.12 6.71 6.09
C ARG A 83 3.12 5.87 6.88
N HIS A 84 1.90 6.37 7.04
CA HIS A 84 0.82 5.61 7.68
C HIS A 84 0.56 4.31 6.89
N PRO A 85 0.47 3.13 7.53
CA PRO A 85 0.30 1.84 6.85
C PRO A 85 -1.00 1.75 6.03
N GLU A 86 -1.99 2.58 6.35
CA GLU A 86 -3.28 2.65 5.63
C GLU A 86 -3.29 3.63 4.43
N GLN A 87 -2.15 4.20 4.02
CA GLN A 87 -2.12 5.01 2.79
C GLN A 87 -2.44 4.14 1.58
N ALA A 88 -3.61 4.36 0.99
CA ALA A 88 -4.07 3.64 -0.19
C ALA A 88 -3.06 3.74 -1.34
N ARG A 89 -2.68 2.59 -1.90
CA ARG A 89 -1.89 2.55 -3.14
C ARG A 89 -2.81 2.87 -4.31
N LEU A 90 -2.74 4.09 -4.81
CA LEU A 90 -3.69 4.60 -5.81
C LEU A 90 -3.45 4.16 -7.26
N ASP A 91 -2.47 3.30 -7.56
CA ASP A 91 -2.15 2.86 -8.94
C ASP A 91 -3.11 1.76 -9.45
N ALA A 92 -4.36 2.16 -9.68
CA ALA A 92 -5.43 1.30 -10.15
C ALA A 92 -6.33 2.01 -11.16
N ARG A 93 -7.19 1.25 -11.84
CA ARG A 93 -8.26 1.79 -12.70
C ARG A 93 -9.60 1.72 -11.99
N TYR A 94 -10.37 2.78 -12.13
CA TYR A 94 -11.71 2.89 -11.56
C TYR A 94 -12.73 3.06 -12.70
N PRO A 95 -13.67 2.11 -12.88
CA PRO A 95 -14.71 2.15 -13.93
C PRO A 95 -15.94 2.96 -13.47
N GLY A 96 -15.72 4.21 -13.05
CA GLY A 96 -16.76 4.99 -12.41
C GLY A 96 -16.43 6.48 -12.32
N THR A 97 -17.31 7.22 -11.66
CA THR A 97 -17.11 8.65 -11.38
C THR A 97 -16.18 8.81 -10.20
N LEU A 98 -15.08 9.57 -10.36
CA LEU A 98 -14.29 10.04 -9.22
C LEU A 98 -14.91 11.34 -8.71
N ALA A 99 -15.11 11.43 -7.40
CA ALA A 99 -15.37 12.67 -6.70
C ALA A 99 -14.14 13.01 -5.84
N VAL A 100 -13.47 14.10 -6.18
CA VAL A 100 -12.29 14.60 -5.45
C VAL A 100 -12.72 15.78 -4.62
N HIS A 101 -12.89 15.56 -3.32
CA HIS A 101 -13.32 16.57 -2.37
C HIS A 101 -12.12 17.27 -1.73
N ARG A 102 -12.25 18.56 -1.46
CA ARG A 102 -11.30 19.30 -0.64
C ARG A 102 -11.69 19.18 0.84
N ALA A 103 -10.80 18.64 1.66
CA ALA A 103 -10.93 18.64 3.11
C ALA A 103 -10.66 20.05 3.69
N SER A 104 -11.07 20.27 4.94
CA SER A 104 -10.91 21.57 5.61
C SER A 104 -9.43 21.98 5.77
N ASP A 105 -8.54 21.00 5.96
CA ASP A 105 -7.09 21.18 6.05
C ASP A 105 -6.40 21.42 4.68
N GLY A 106 -7.18 21.48 3.59
CA GLY A 106 -6.70 21.68 2.23
C GLY A 106 -6.19 20.40 1.54
N THR A 107 -6.24 19.24 2.19
CA THR A 107 -5.98 17.95 1.53
C THR A 107 -7.17 17.50 0.70
N LEU A 108 -7.04 16.38 -0.01
CA LEU A 108 -8.06 15.81 -0.88
C LEU A 108 -8.52 14.44 -0.40
N ASP A 109 -9.84 14.25 -0.45
CA ASP A 109 -10.50 12.98 -0.25
C ASP A 109 -11.03 12.46 -1.60
N LEU A 110 -10.79 11.19 -1.88
CA LEU A 110 -11.17 10.53 -3.12
C LEU A 110 -12.26 9.50 -2.86
N THR A 111 -13.43 9.74 -3.45
CA THR A 111 -14.55 8.79 -3.49
C THR A 111 -14.78 8.33 -4.92
N VAL A 112 -15.08 7.05 -5.09
CA VAL A 112 -15.41 6.45 -6.39
C VAL A 112 -16.85 5.95 -6.36
N THR A 113 -17.67 6.43 -7.30
CA THR A 113 -19.01 5.92 -7.56
C THR A 113 -18.98 5.01 -8.78
N LEU A 114 -19.30 3.73 -8.59
CA LEU A 114 -19.20 2.69 -9.62
C LEU A 114 -20.35 1.67 -9.52
N PRO A 115 -20.61 0.89 -10.59
CA PRO A 115 -21.59 -0.20 -10.52
C PRO A 115 -21.23 -1.20 -9.43
N PHE A 116 -22.23 -1.69 -8.69
CA PHE A 116 -22.02 -2.55 -7.51
C PHE A 116 -21.24 -3.84 -7.82
N GLU A 117 -21.56 -4.52 -8.92
CA GLU A 117 -20.80 -5.71 -9.34
C GLU A 117 -19.34 -5.38 -9.72
N ARG A 118 -19.08 -4.18 -10.27
CA ARG A 118 -17.72 -3.72 -10.58
C ARG A 118 -16.93 -3.35 -9.33
N TYR A 119 -17.60 -3.03 -8.23
CA TYR A 119 -16.98 -2.92 -6.92
C TYR A 119 -16.49 -4.29 -6.43
N LEU A 120 -17.31 -5.33 -6.53
CA LEU A 120 -16.93 -6.70 -6.13
C LEU A 120 -15.75 -7.23 -6.97
N GLU A 121 -15.69 -6.93 -8.26
CA GLU A 121 -14.52 -7.24 -9.09
C GLU A 121 -13.21 -6.60 -8.58
N GLY A 122 -13.29 -5.47 -7.87
CA GLY A 122 -12.13 -4.77 -7.30
C GLY A 122 -11.77 -5.18 -5.87
N ILE A 123 -12.54 -6.09 -5.26
CA ILE A 123 -12.22 -6.69 -3.96
C ILE A 123 -10.98 -7.59 -4.12
N ALA A 124 -9.99 -7.38 -3.26
CA ALA A 124 -8.68 -8.02 -3.33
C ALA A 124 -8.30 -8.67 -1.99
N GLU A 125 -9.19 -9.53 -1.50
CA GLU A 125 -9.10 -10.19 -0.19
C GLU A 125 -8.36 -11.54 -0.25
N VAL A 126 -8.62 -12.32 -1.30
CA VAL A 126 -8.06 -13.67 -1.47
C VAL A 126 -7.30 -13.80 -2.79
N PRO A 127 -6.26 -14.65 -2.86
CA PRO A 127 -5.56 -14.92 -4.11
C PRO A 127 -6.50 -15.44 -5.21
N PRO A 128 -6.50 -14.85 -6.41
CA PRO A 128 -7.39 -15.27 -7.49
C PRO A 128 -7.02 -16.64 -8.10
N SER A 129 -5.90 -17.24 -7.66
CA SER A 129 -5.51 -18.61 -7.97
C SER A 129 -6.23 -19.66 -7.13
N TRP A 130 -6.97 -19.28 -6.09
CA TRP A 130 -7.67 -20.22 -5.20
C TRP A 130 -8.79 -21.01 -5.91
N PRO A 131 -9.23 -22.16 -5.34
CA PRO A 131 -10.32 -22.96 -5.91
C PRO A 131 -11.61 -22.15 -6.10
N THR A 132 -12.40 -22.48 -7.12
CA THR A 132 -13.61 -21.74 -7.50
C THR A 132 -14.60 -21.60 -6.35
N ALA A 133 -14.85 -22.65 -5.58
CA ALA A 133 -15.78 -22.61 -4.45
C ALA A 133 -15.36 -21.60 -3.36
N ALA A 134 -14.06 -21.49 -3.07
CA ALA A 134 -13.54 -20.49 -2.13
C ALA A 134 -13.69 -19.06 -2.68
N LEU A 135 -13.45 -18.85 -3.98
CA LEU A 135 -13.65 -17.54 -4.62
C LEU A 135 -15.12 -17.13 -4.59
N GLN A 136 -16.04 -18.05 -4.88
CA GLN A 136 -17.48 -17.80 -4.83
C GLN A 136 -17.97 -17.51 -3.41
N ALA A 137 -17.49 -18.27 -2.41
CA ALA A 137 -17.81 -18.02 -1.00
C ALA A 137 -17.33 -16.61 -0.58
N GLN A 138 -16.12 -16.22 -0.96
CA GLN A 138 -15.61 -14.88 -0.71
C GLN A 138 -16.44 -13.79 -1.41
N ALA A 139 -16.88 -14.00 -2.65
CA ALA A 139 -17.71 -13.03 -3.37
C ALA A 139 -19.08 -12.82 -2.69
N ILE A 140 -19.74 -13.91 -2.29
CA ILE A 140 -21.05 -13.86 -1.58
C ILE A 140 -20.90 -13.21 -0.20
N ALA A 141 -19.89 -13.59 0.57
CA ALA A 141 -19.61 -12.96 1.87
C ALA A 141 -19.30 -11.47 1.71
N ALA A 142 -18.46 -11.11 0.73
CA ALA A 142 -18.09 -9.72 0.50
C ALA A 142 -19.31 -8.86 0.11
N ARG A 143 -20.18 -9.38 -0.76
CA ARG A 143 -21.43 -8.76 -1.16
C ARG A 143 -22.38 -8.56 0.02
N SER A 144 -22.59 -9.59 0.82
CA SER A 144 -23.47 -9.55 1.99
C SER A 144 -23.01 -8.50 2.99
N TYR A 145 -21.70 -8.49 3.30
CA TYR A 145 -21.09 -7.50 4.17
C TYR A 145 -21.28 -6.07 3.64
N ALA A 146 -20.97 -5.81 2.37
CA ALA A 146 -21.12 -4.47 1.80
C ALA A 146 -22.55 -3.93 1.91
N LEU A 147 -23.57 -4.77 1.69
CA LEU A 147 -24.97 -4.38 1.83
C LEU A 147 -25.37 -4.14 3.29
N ALA A 148 -24.92 -5.00 4.20
CA ALA A 148 -25.21 -4.87 5.63
C ALA A 148 -24.55 -3.62 6.24
N THR A 149 -23.25 -3.42 6.00
CA THR A 149 -22.46 -2.30 6.54
C THR A 149 -22.96 -0.94 6.04
N THR A 150 -23.54 -0.88 4.84
CA THR A 150 -24.08 0.35 4.27
C THR A 150 -25.56 0.58 4.61
N GLY A 151 -26.20 -0.39 5.26
CA GLY A 151 -27.62 -0.33 5.66
C GLY A 151 -28.58 -0.41 4.47
N TRP A 152 -28.19 -1.07 3.38
CA TRP A 152 -28.98 -1.11 2.16
C TRP A 152 -30.33 -1.84 2.36
N SER A 153 -31.41 -1.17 1.94
CA SER A 153 -32.78 -1.71 1.96
C SER A 153 -33.63 -1.25 0.76
N GLY A 154 -32.97 -0.73 -0.29
CA GLY A 154 -33.63 -0.16 -1.47
C GLY A 154 -34.02 -1.18 -2.55
N PRO A 155 -34.77 -0.74 -3.59
CA PRO A 155 -35.10 -1.58 -4.73
C PRO A 155 -33.88 -1.83 -5.62
N GLN A 156 -33.93 -2.92 -6.40
CA GLN A 156 -32.90 -3.27 -7.38
C GLN A 156 -32.54 -2.06 -8.25
N GLY A 157 -31.25 -1.78 -8.38
CA GLY A 157 -30.73 -0.75 -9.27
C GLY A 157 -30.71 0.68 -8.70
N ALA A 158 -31.26 0.93 -7.50
CA ALA A 158 -31.14 2.27 -6.90
C ALA A 158 -29.73 2.54 -6.35
N THR A 159 -29.39 3.82 -6.13
CA THR A 159 -28.06 4.23 -5.66
C THR A 159 -27.96 4.08 -4.14
N LEU A 160 -26.98 3.30 -3.68
CA LEU A 160 -26.63 3.16 -2.27
C LEU A 160 -25.92 4.44 -1.81
N GLN A 161 -26.49 5.16 -0.83
CA GLN A 161 -26.04 6.50 -0.42
C GLN A 161 -24.86 6.50 0.55
N THR A 162 -24.79 5.51 1.44
CA THR A 162 -23.75 5.39 2.49
C THR A 162 -22.42 4.91 1.89
N PRO A 163 -21.33 5.68 1.96
CA PRO A 163 -20.05 5.21 1.44
C PRO A 163 -19.46 4.08 2.28
N ILE A 164 -18.70 3.18 1.64
CA ILE A 164 -17.88 2.15 2.30
C ILE A 164 -16.39 2.48 2.17
N CYS A 165 -15.58 2.17 3.17
CA CYS A 165 -14.13 2.37 3.10
C CYS A 165 -13.42 1.25 2.32
N SER A 166 -12.23 1.54 1.77
CA SER A 166 -11.45 0.61 0.92
C SER A 166 -10.31 -0.12 1.63
N THR A 167 -10.18 0.07 2.94
CA THR A 167 -9.11 -0.50 3.77
C THR A 167 -9.58 -1.77 4.50
N THR A 168 -8.67 -2.41 5.23
CA THR A 168 -8.99 -3.53 6.13
C THR A 168 -9.95 -3.16 7.26
N SER A 169 -10.26 -1.88 7.46
CA SER A 169 -11.31 -1.43 8.38
C SER A 169 -12.72 -1.74 7.85
N CYS A 170 -12.87 -1.93 6.52
CA CYS A 170 -14.08 -2.42 5.88
C CYS A 170 -13.71 -3.62 5.00
N GLN A 171 -13.54 -3.41 3.69
CA GLN A 171 -13.06 -4.43 2.74
C GLN A 171 -11.94 -3.86 1.88
N VAL A 172 -10.96 -4.70 1.57
CA VAL A 172 -9.81 -4.32 0.76
C VAL A 172 -10.24 -4.16 -0.70
N PHE A 173 -10.56 -2.93 -1.09
CA PHE A 173 -10.87 -2.55 -2.46
C PHE A 173 -9.65 -1.88 -3.11
N ARG A 174 -9.14 -2.48 -4.19
CA ARG A 174 -7.93 -1.99 -4.90
C ARG A 174 -8.23 -1.42 -6.28
N GLY A 175 -9.50 -1.27 -6.65
CA GLY A 175 -9.90 -0.97 -8.02
C GLY A 175 -9.64 -2.12 -8.99
N ILE A 176 -9.85 -1.87 -10.28
CA ILE A 176 -9.66 -2.87 -11.34
C ILE A 176 -8.21 -2.80 -11.86
N PRO A 177 -7.49 -3.92 -11.97
CA PRO A 177 -6.14 -3.93 -12.52
C PRO A 177 -6.11 -3.51 -13.99
N VAL A 178 -5.03 -2.81 -14.40
CA VAL A 178 -4.84 -2.27 -15.76
C VAL A 178 -4.84 -3.35 -16.85
N SER A 179 -4.48 -4.59 -16.50
CA SER A 179 -4.57 -5.74 -17.38
C SER A 179 -4.90 -6.99 -16.54
N PRO A 180 -6.05 -7.64 -16.75
CA PRO A 180 -6.42 -8.80 -15.96
C PRO A 180 -5.56 -10.01 -16.36
N THR A 181 -4.81 -10.55 -15.40
CA THR A 181 -4.12 -11.83 -15.54
C THR A 181 -5.15 -12.97 -15.67
N PRO A 182 -4.75 -14.18 -16.12
CA PRO A 182 -5.65 -15.34 -16.12
C PRO A 182 -6.29 -15.61 -14.75
N GLY A 183 -5.54 -15.40 -13.66
CA GLY A 183 -6.08 -15.50 -12.29
C GLY A 183 -7.21 -14.50 -12.06
N ILE A 184 -7.02 -13.22 -12.37
CA ILE A 184 -8.05 -12.18 -12.17
C ILE A 184 -9.35 -12.51 -12.95
N ARG A 185 -9.25 -13.13 -14.13
CA ARG A 185 -10.44 -13.58 -14.86
C ARG A 185 -11.25 -14.64 -14.10
N ARG A 186 -10.61 -15.49 -13.29
CA ARG A 186 -11.30 -16.47 -12.43
C ARG A 186 -12.04 -15.79 -11.28
N TRP A 187 -11.48 -14.71 -10.72
CA TRP A 187 -12.18 -13.89 -9.75
C TRP A 187 -13.44 -13.26 -10.35
N TYR A 188 -13.34 -12.67 -11.55
CA TYR A 188 -14.51 -12.12 -12.24
C TYR A 188 -15.57 -13.17 -12.56
N ALA A 189 -15.14 -14.38 -12.96
CA ALA A 189 -16.06 -15.48 -13.17
C ALA A 189 -16.78 -15.92 -11.87
N ALA A 190 -16.11 -15.88 -10.73
CA ALA A 190 -16.73 -16.17 -9.42
C ALA A 190 -17.73 -15.09 -9.00
N VAL A 191 -17.38 -13.81 -9.16
CA VAL A 191 -18.29 -12.67 -8.90
C VAL A 191 -19.53 -12.79 -9.78
N ASN A 192 -19.34 -12.93 -11.10
CA ASN A 192 -20.45 -13.03 -12.06
C ASN A 192 -21.30 -14.30 -11.85
N GLY A 193 -20.66 -15.43 -11.52
CA GLY A 193 -21.35 -16.69 -11.25
C GLY A 193 -22.14 -16.69 -9.93
N THR A 194 -22.02 -15.65 -9.11
CA THR A 194 -22.74 -15.48 -7.83
C THR A 194 -23.49 -14.14 -7.78
N ALA A 195 -23.74 -13.50 -8.93
CA ALA A 195 -24.41 -12.21 -9.00
C ALA A 195 -25.77 -12.26 -8.27
N GLY A 196 -26.06 -11.25 -7.44
CA GLY A 196 -27.29 -11.20 -6.65
C GLY A 196 -27.35 -12.15 -5.45
N GLN A 197 -26.38 -13.03 -5.24
CA GLN A 197 -26.42 -14.00 -4.14
C GLN A 197 -25.80 -13.44 -2.86
N VAL A 198 -26.57 -13.45 -1.77
CA VAL A 198 -26.16 -12.97 -0.44
C VAL A 198 -26.57 -13.97 0.64
N LEU A 199 -25.97 -13.85 1.83
CA LEU A 199 -26.44 -14.50 3.05
C LEU A 199 -27.40 -13.57 3.79
N GLN A 200 -28.53 -14.10 4.22
CA GLN A 200 -29.59 -13.32 4.86
C GLN A 200 -29.99 -13.92 6.20
N ASP A 201 -30.31 -13.06 7.16
CA ASP A 201 -31.02 -13.40 8.39
C ASP A 201 -32.24 -12.50 8.52
N SER A 202 -33.40 -13.09 8.79
CA SER A 202 -34.67 -12.36 8.90
C SER A 202 -34.97 -11.43 7.71
N GLY A 203 -34.63 -11.87 6.48
CA GLY A 203 -34.87 -11.12 5.24
C GLY A 203 -33.93 -9.93 4.99
N ARG A 204 -32.84 -9.82 5.76
CA ARG A 204 -31.81 -8.78 5.60
C ARG A 204 -30.45 -9.39 5.35
N PRO A 205 -29.60 -8.80 4.50
CA PRO A 205 -28.20 -9.23 4.36
C PRO A 205 -27.49 -9.20 5.71
N ILE A 206 -26.73 -10.27 6.01
CA ILE A 206 -25.95 -10.33 7.25
C ILE A 206 -24.65 -9.55 7.14
N GLU A 207 -24.12 -9.10 8.27
CA GLU A 207 -22.74 -8.61 8.36
C GLU A 207 -21.77 -9.80 8.27
N ALA A 208 -21.56 -10.30 7.05
CA ALA A 208 -20.76 -11.49 6.75
C ALA A 208 -19.25 -11.21 6.90
N VAL A 209 -18.82 -10.91 8.12
CA VAL A 209 -17.40 -10.69 8.45
C VAL A 209 -16.56 -11.92 8.12
N TYR A 210 -15.31 -11.70 7.74
CA TYR A 210 -14.34 -12.74 7.40
C TYR A 210 -12.93 -12.28 7.73
N PHE A 211 -12.03 -13.24 7.94
CA PHE A 211 -10.64 -12.96 8.29
C PHE A 211 -9.70 -14.03 7.73
N SER A 212 -8.40 -13.75 7.71
CA SER A 212 -7.45 -14.57 6.95
C SER A 212 -7.31 -16.00 7.49
N THR A 213 -6.87 -16.14 8.74
CA THR A 213 -6.44 -17.43 9.29
C THR A 213 -6.78 -17.52 10.76
N SER A 214 -7.26 -18.66 11.23
CA SER A 214 -7.63 -18.90 12.62
C SER A 214 -6.46 -19.39 13.47
N ASN A 215 -6.70 -19.51 14.77
CA ASN A 215 -5.84 -20.27 15.69
C ASN A 215 -6.35 -21.70 15.94
N GLY A 216 -7.26 -22.20 15.08
CA GLY A 216 -7.92 -23.50 15.18
C GLY A 216 -9.43 -23.43 15.49
N HIS A 217 -9.99 -22.23 15.66
CA HIS A 217 -11.43 -21.98 15.81
C HIS A 217 -11.77 -20.52 15.50
N THR A 218 -13.07 -20.23 15.33
CA THR A 218 -13.63 -18.88 15.27
C THR A 218 -14.27 -18.49 16.60
N TYR A 219 -14.59 -17.21 16.75
CA TYR A 219 -15.20 -16.61 17.93
C TYR A 219 -16.57 -16.02 17.61
N GLY A 220 -17.40 -15.86 18.65
CA GLY A 220 -18.68 -15.16 18.53
C GLY A 220 -18.48 -13.65 18.38
N ASN A 221 -19.41 -12.97 17.71
CA ASN A 221 -19.38 -11.51 17.60
C ASN A 221 -19.45 -10.81 18.97
N ASP A 222 -20.14 -11.40 19.94
CA ASP A 222 -20.24 -10.90 21.32
C ASP A 222 -18.91 -10.93 22.07
N GLN A 223 -18.04 -11.89 21.74
CA GLN A 223 -16.72 -12.03 22.38
C GLN A 223 -15.69 -11.06 21.82
N VAL A 224 -15.79 -10.72 20.52
CA VAL A 224 -14.79 -9.91 19.82
C VAL A 224 -15.23 -8.46 19.64
N PHE A 225 -16.50 -8.22 19.31
CA PHE A 225 -17.05 -6.89 19.02
C PHE A 225 -17.95 -6.36 20.13
N GLY A 226 -18.31 -7.18 21.13
CA GLY A 226 -19.14 -6.75 22.26
C GLY A 226 -20.61 -6.50 21.92
N SER A 227 -21.07 -6.87 20.72
CA SER A 227 -22.47 -6.76 20.30
C SER A 227 -23.31 -7.95 20.81
N ALA A 228 -24.64 -7.84 20.72
CA ALA A 228 -25.53 -8.92 21.12
C ALA A 228 -25.26 -10.19 20.28
N PRO A 229 -25.35 -11.40 20.86
CA PRO A 229 -25.12 -12.64 20.15
C PRO A 229 -25.95 -12.79 18.87
N LEU A 230 -25.30 -12.87 17.71
CA LEU A 230 -25.93 -13.15 16.41
C LEU A 230 -25.95 -14.65 16.11
N PRO A 231 -27.10 -15.27 15.76
CA PRO A 231 -27.20 -16.72 15.53
C PRO A 231 -26.25 -17.27 14.46
N TYR A 232 -25.87 -16.43 13.49
CA TYR A 232 -25.01 -16.78 12.37
C TYR A 232 -23.52 -16.45 12.59
N LEU A 233 -23.14 -15.73 13.66
CA LEU A 233 -21.72 -15.49 14.02
C LEU A 233 -21.41 -16.18 15.34
N ARG A 234 -21.39 -17.51 15.31
CA ARG A 234 -21.07 -18.37 16.45
C ARG A 234 -19.70 -19.05 16.25
N PRO A 235 -19.00 -19.42 17.34
CA PRO A 235 -17.75 -20.18 17.25
C PRO A 235 -17.90 -21.50 16.47
N VAL A 236 -16.97 -21.75 15.56
CA VAL A 236 -16.79 -23.05 14.89
C VAL A 236 -15.34 -23.50 15.03
N VAL A 237 -15.12 -24.82 15.03
CA VAL A 237 -13.76 -25.38 14.98
C VAL A 237 -13.18 -25.19 13.59
N GLU A 238 -11.87 -25.00 13.45
CA GLU A 238 -11.21 -24.90 12.15
C GLU A 238 -10.00 -25.83 12.06
N HIS A 239 -9.93 -26.62 11.00
CA HIS A 239 -8.91 -27.65 10.78
C HIS A 239 -8.19 -27.52 9.43
N ASP A 240 -8.73 -26.73 8.50
CA ASP A 240 -8.37 -26.72 7.09
C ASP A 240 -7.57 -25.46 6.69
N ASP A 241 -7.22 -24.59 7.64
CA ASP A 241 -6.45 -23.36 7.39
C ASP A 241 -4.93 -23.54 7.50
N GLY A 242 -4.47 -24.78 7.76
CA GLY A 242 -3.06 -25.11 7.97
C GLY A 242 -2.15 -24.81 6.78
N ALA A 243 -2.68 -24.60 5.57
CA ALA A 243 -1.89 -24.15 4.41
C ALA A 243 -1.39 -22.70 4.56
N SER A 244 -2.07 -21.89 5.38
CA SER A 244 -1.78 -20.48 5.58
C SER A 244 -0.35 -20.23 6.08
N PRO A 245 0.40 -19.28 5.50
CA PRO A 245 1.66 -18.81 6.06
C PRO A 245 1.51 -18.25 7.49
N GLU A 246 0.31 -17.79 7.86
CA GLU A 246 -0.01 -17.22 9.16
C GLU A 246 -0.60 -18.25 10.15
N SER A 247 -0.79 -19.52 9.76
CA SER A 247 -1.28 -20.54 10.70
C SER A 247 -0.32 -20.77 11.88
N HIS A 248 0.97 -20.51 11.65
CA HIS A 248 2.00 -20.33 12.69
C HIS A 248 2.98 -19.26 12.28
N TRP A 249 3.28 -18.35 13.18
CA TRP A 249 4.26 -17.29 12.93
C TRP A 249 5.10 -17.00 14.18
N ARG A 250 6.29 -16.45 13.94
CA ARG A 250 7.21 -16.05 15.00
C ARG A 250 7.86 -14.72 14.64
N ALA A 251 7.86 -13.77 15.58
CA ALA A 251 8.58 -12.52 15.48
C ALA A 251 9.63 -12.42 16.59
N ALA A 252 10.86 -12.11 16.21
CA ALA A 252 11.95 -11.82 17.13
C ALA A 252 12.30 -10.34 17.04
N ILE A 253 12.04 -9.60 18.13
CA ILE A 253 12.16 -8.15 18.18
C ILE A 253 13.22 -7.79 19.22
N PRO A 254 14.41 -7.32 18.84
CA PRO A 254 15.40 -6.86 19.80
C PRO A 254 14.84 -5.77 20.70
N PHE A 255 15.23 -5.79 21.97
CA PHE A 255 14.75 -4.81 22.95
C PHE A 255 15.06 -3.37 22.57
N ARG A 256 16.16 -3.13 21.86
CA ARG A 256 16.47 -1.80 21.32
C ARG A 256 15.42 -1.33 20.29
N ASP A 257 14.97 -2.24 19.42
CA ASP A 257 14.00 -1.95 18.37
C ASP A 257 12.62 -1.76 19.04
N LEU A 258 12.25 -2.68 19.95
CA LEU A 258 11.00 -2.61 20.71
C LEU A 258 10.88 -1.32 21.52
N ALA A 259 11.95 -0.90 22.21
CA ALA A 259 11.97 0.35 22.95
C ALA A 259 11.70 1.55 22.04
N LEU A 260 12.30 1.56 20.83
CA LEU A 260 12.06 2.62 19.86
C LEU A 260 10.60 2.64 19.38
N PHE A 261 10.00 1.48 19.12
CA PHE A 261 8.59 1.38 18.70
C PHE A 261 7.65 1.93 19.77
N LEU A 262 7.86 1.52 21.02
CA LEU A 262 7.05 1.96 22.13
C LEU A 262 7.27 3.45 22.47
N VAL A 263 8.50 3.98 22.32
CA VAL A 263 8.76 5.43 22.47
C VAL A 263 8.00 6.23 21.42
N ARG A 264 7.99 5.80 20.15
CA ARG A 264 7.24 6.47 19.08
C ARG A 264 5.73 6.41 19.30
N ALA A 265 5.24 5.32 19.90
CA ALA A 265 3.86 5.18 20.32
C ALA A 265 3.54 5.89 21.64
N GLN A 266 4.51 6.57 22.28
CA GLN A 266 4.36 7.22 23.59
C GLN A 266 4.01 6.25 24.74
N LEU A 267 4.35 4.97 24.58
CA LEU A 267 4.12 3.89 25.55
C LEU A 267 5.37 3.58 26.41
N TRP A 268 6.54 4.12 26.06
CA TRP A 268 7.80 3.89 26.77
C TRP A 268 8.65 5.17 26.86
N PRO A 269 9.36 5.42 27.97
CA PRO A 269 10.21 6.61 28.11
C PRO A 269 11.45 6.56 27.21
N ALA A 270 11.79 7.69 26.60
CA ALA A 270 12.97 7.81 25.75
C ALA A 270 14.26 7.55 26.55
N GLY A 271 15.18 6.75 25.99
CA GLY A 271 16.47 6.41 26.60
C GLY A 271 16.43 5.27 27.62
N ALA A 272 15.26 4.81 28.07
CA ALA A 272 15.16 3.66 28.97
C ALA A 272 15.31 2.33 28.20
N SER A 273 16.19 1.45 28.70
CA SER A 273 16.36 0.09 28.16
C SER A 273 15.20 -0.82 28.55
N ILE A 274 14.85 -1.77 27.69
CA ILE A 274 13.96 -2.89 28.03
C ILE A 274 14.83 -4.08 28.43
N GLY A 275 14.51 -4.70 29.56
CA GLY A 275 15.17 -5.90 30.08
C GLY A 275 14.28 -7.14 30.08
N SER A 276 12.96 -6.97 30.16
CA SER A 276 12.02 -8.07 30.10
C SER A 276 10.68 -7.66 29.47
N VAL A 277 10.03 -8.66 28.89
CA VAL A 277 8.65 -8.59 28.44
C VAL A 277 7.94 -9.90 28.78
N ALA A 278 6.69 -9.80 29.20
CA ALA A 278 5.81 -10.94 29.47
C ALA A 278 4.35 -10.57 29.19
N ARG A 279 3.54 -11.56 28.83
CA ARG A 279 2.08 -11.39 28.71
C ARG A 279 1.41 -11.91 29.97
N THR A 280 0.50 -11.10 30.51
CA THR A 280 -0.34 -11.44 31.66
C THR A 280 -1.79 -11.14 31.29
N GLY A 281 -2.54 -12.18 30.92
CA GLY A 281 -3.92 -12.04 30.44
C GLY A 281 -4.02 -11.17 29.18
N GLY A 282 -4.83 -10.12 29.24
CA GLY A 282 -5.04 -9.13 28.18
C GLY A 282 -3.95 -8.06 28.06
N SER A 283 -2.87 -8.15 28.85
CA SER A 283 -1.85 -7.10 28.90
C SER A 283 -0.43 -7.63 28.67
N ILE A 284 0.42 -6.76 28.15
CA ILE A 284 1.87 -6.92 28.01
C ILE A 284 2.56 -6.08 29.09
N VAL A 285 3.33 -6.75 29.95
CA VAL A 285 4.18 -6.11 30.96
C VAL A 285 5.58 -5.96 30.38
N VAL A 286 6.05 -4.72 30.27
CA VAL A 286 7.40 -4.36 29.80
C VAL A 286 8.16 -3.74 30.96
N ALA A 287 9.36 -4.24 31.26
CA ALA A 287 10.19 -3.72 32.35
C ALA A 287 11.66 -3.56 31.94
N GLY A 288 12.32 -2.56 32.50
CA GLY A 288 13.73 -2.24 32.24
C GLY A 288 14.05 -0.77 32.52
N GLY A 289 15.34 -0.46 32.72
CA GLY A 289 15.78 0.92 32.98
C GLY A 289 15.10 1.59 34.19
N GLY A 290 14.74 0.81 35.22
CA GLY A 290 14.02 1.28 36.40
C GLY A 290 12.53 1.58 36.20
N THR A 291 11.97 1.29 35.01
CA THR A 291 10.56 1.52 34.68
C THR A 291 9.84 0.19 34.43
N THR A 292 8.55 0.13 34.78
CA THR A 292 7.63 -0.94 34.38
C THR A 292 6.37 -0.32 33.77
N ARG A 293 5.88 -0.86 32.66
CA ARG A 293 4.63 -0.46 32.00
C ARG A 293 3.77 -1.69 31.73
N THR A 294 2.47 -1.56 31.99
CA THR A 294 1.46 -2.54 31.60
C THR A 294 0.66 -1.94 30.46
N ILE A 295 0.67 -2.60 29.30
CA ILE A 295 0.10 -2.12 28.05
C ILE A 295 -0.95 -3.14 27.60
N ASP A 296 -2.14 -2.68 27.21
CA ASP A 296 -3.13 -3.56 26.58
C ASP A 296 -2.54 -4.25 25.32
N VAL A 297 -2.88 -5.52 25.08
CA VAL A 297 -2.36 -6.31 23.94
C VAL A 297 -2.63 -5.62 22.60
N GLY A 298 -3.85 -5.13 22.37
CA GLY A 298 -4.20 -4.44 21.13
C GLY A 298 -3.38 -3.16 20.93
N THR A 299 -3.17 -2.41 22.01
CA THR A 299 -2.33 -1.20 22.02
C THR A 299 -0.87 -1.51 21.73
N PHE A 300 -0.32 -2.58 22.32
CA PHE A 300 1.04 -3.06 22.06
C PHE A 300 1.20 -3.52 20.59
N ASP A 301 0.28 -4.35 20.12
CA ASP A 301 0.28 -4.89 18.76
C ASP A 301 0.19 -3.76 17.73
N GLY A 302 -0.70 -2.78 17.96
CA GLY A 302 -0.82 -1.58 17.13
C GLY A 302 0.47 -0.77 17.06
N ALA A 303 1.12 -0.54 18.20
CA ALA A 303 2.41 0.16 18.26
C ALA A 303 3.50 -0.58 17.47
N VAL A 304 3.64 -1.90 17.68
CA VAL A 304 4.63 -2.70 16.96
C VAL A 304 4.33 -2.71 15.46
N ASN A 305 3.09 -2.98 15.07
CA ASN A 305 2.69 -3.08 13.67
C ASN A 305 2.77 -1.75 12.91
N GLN A 306 2.59 -0.63 13.60
CA GLN A 306 2.75 0.70 13.02
C GLN A 306 4.23 1.07 12.86
N TRP A 307 5.04 0.91 13.91
CA TRP A 307 6.37 1.50 13.96
C TRP A 307 7.48 0.56 13.47
N ALA A 308 7.31 -0.75 13.59
CA ALA A 308 8.33 -1.71 13.15
C ALA A 308 8.61 -1.66 11.64
N PRO A 309 7.61 -1.85 10.74
CA PRO A 309 7.84 -1.75 9.31
C PRO A 309 8.14 -0.32 8.86
N CYS A 310 7.74 0.70 9.63
CA CYS A 310 8.19 2.06 9.35
C CYS A 310 9.70 2.19 9.54
N LEU A 311 10.20 1.88 10.74
CA LEU A 311 11.53 2.26 11.16
C LEU A 311 12.59 1.32 10.58
N TYR A 312 12.20 0.06 10.34
CA TYR A 312 13.08 -0.96 9.76
C TYR A 312 12.35 -1.78 8.67
N PRO A 313 11.99 -1.17 7.52
CA PRO A 313 11.22 -1.83 6.46
C PRO A 313 11.91 -3.02 5.80
N GLY A 314 13.24 -3.12 5.90
CA GLY A 314 14.01 -4.28 5.44
C GLY A 314 14.05 -5.44 6.44
N ARG A 315 13.55 -5.23 7.66
CA ARG A 315 13.58 -6.21 8.75
C ARG A 315 12.17 -6.66 9.19
N TYR A 316 11.22 -5.75 9.17
CA TYR A 316 9.84 -6.00 9.57
C TYR A 316 8.86 -5.66 8.43
N PRO A 317 7.79 -6.46 8.24
CA PRO A 317 7.51 -7.72 8.93
C PRO A 317 8.56 -8.79 8.62
N GLY A 318 8.78 -9.70 9.58
CA GLY A 318 9.69 -10.82 9.37
C GLY A 318 9.18 -11.82 8.33
N ALA A 319 10.02 -12.78 7.95
CA ALA A 319 9.59 -13.87 7.07
C ALA A 319 8.63 -14.84 7.77
N SER A 320 7.65 -15.32 7.02
CA SER A 320 6.83 -16.48 7.35
C SER A 320 7.66 -17.77 7.24
N ARG A 321 7.06 -18.91 7.62
CA ARG A 321 7.69 -20.22 7.46
C ARG A 321 7.99 -20.62 6.00
N TYR A 322 7.42 -19.92 5.03
CA TYR A 322 7.68 -20.13 3.61
C TYR A 322 8.65 -19.10 3.02
N GLY A 323 9.28 -18.26 3.85
CA GLY A 323 10.26 -17.26 3.43
C GLY A 323 9.66 -15.97 2.86
N SER A 324 8.37 -15.94 2.53
CA SER A 324 7.67 -14.69 2.19
C SER A 324 7.50 -13.81 3.42
N ALA A 325 7.52 -12.48 3.27
CA ALA A 325 7.22 -11.58 4.38
C ALA A 325 5.82 -11.84 4.97
N LEU A 326 5.70 -11.77 6.29
CA LEU A 326 4.42 -11.76 6.99
C LEU A 326 3.61 -10.51 6.62
N PRO A 327 2.27 -10.54 6.73
CA PRO A 327 1.43 -9.40 6.41
C PRO A 327 1.65 -8.21 7.37
N THR A 328 2.00 -8.50 8.61
CA THR A 328 2.38 -7.52 9.64
C THR A 328 3.32 -8.17 10.66
N THR A 329 3.95 -7.38 11.53
CA THR A 329 4.97 -7.88 12.48
C THR A 329 4.37 -8.80 13.53
N VAL A 330 3.17 -8.47 14.02
CA VAL A 330 2.36 -9.24 14.97
C VAL A 330 0.99 -9.44 14.33
N PRO A 331 0.77 -10.55 13.59
CA PRO A 331 -0.46 -10.79 12.84
C PRO A 331 -1.75 -10.84 13.67
N SER A 332 -1.73 -11.38 14.87
CA SER A 332 -2.94 -11.53 15.70
C SER A 332 -2.63 -11.30 17.16
N GLY A 333 -3.67 -11.18 17.99
CA GLY A 333 -3.57 -11.23 19.45
C GLY A 333 -3.44 -12.65 20.03
N TRP A 334 -3.38 -13.69 19.19
CA TRP A 334 -3.30 -15.10 19.61
C TRP A 334 -1.84 -15.57 19.66
N TYR A 335 -1.10 -15.09 20.65
CA TYR A 335 0.32 -15.40 20.82
C TYR A 335 0.73 -15.57 22.28
N THR A 336 1.85 -16.25 22.46
CA THR A 336 2.68 -16.13 23.65
C THR A 336 3.83 -15.16 23.36
N ILE A 337 4.24 -14.42 24.38
CA ILE A 337 5.43 -13.58 24.33
C ILE A 337 6.35 -14.00 25.48
N SER A 338 7.61 -14.19 25.13
CA SER A 338 8.69 -14.44 26.07
C SER A 338 9.86 -13.53 25.72
N HIS A 339 10.92 -13.58 26.51
CA HIS A 339 12.17 -12.94 26.14
C HIS A 339 13.33 -13.92 26.25
N THR A 340 14.30 -13.71 25.37
CA THR A 340 15.64 -14.28 25.48
C THR A 340 16.63 -13.15 25.67
N ALA A 341 17.93 -13.43 25.86
CA ALA A 341 18.94 -12.38 26.05
C ALA A 341 18.89 -11.31 24.94
N GLY A 342 18.32 -10.15 25.26
CA GLY A 342 18.26 -8.96 24.40
C GLY A 342 17.08 -8.84 23.43
N GLN A 343 16.09 -9.74 23.44
CA GLN A 343 14.95 -9.66 22.51
C GLN A 343 13.65 -10.24 23.06
N ALA A 344 12.53 -9.68 22.60
CA ALA A 344 11.21 -10.25 22.71
C ALA A 344 11.01 -11.32 21.63
N VAL A 345 10.44 -12.46 22.01
CA VAL A 345 10.06 -13.54 21.10
C VAL A 345 8.55 -13.71 21.18
N VAL A 346 7.86 -13.30 20.11
CA VAL A 346 6.41 -13.43 19.95
C VAL A 346 6.15 -14.65 19.08
N SER A 347 5.42 -15.64 19.60
CA SER A 347 5.05 -16.86 18.86
C SER A 347 3.54 -16.98 18.84
N GLY A 348 2.94 -16.92 17.66
CA GLY A 348 1.50 -16.85 17.53
C GLY A 348 0.95 -17.65 16.38
N ARG A 349 -0.38 -17.57 16.25
CA ARG A 349 -1.18 -18.27 15.25
C ARG A 349 -2.23 -17.33 14.68
N GLY A 350 -2.65 -17.62 13.46
CA GLY A 350 -3.73 -16.91 12.80
C GLY A 350 -3.40 -15.45 12.45
N TRP A 351 -4.32 -14.85 11.71
CA TRP A 351 -4.28 -13.44 11.31
C TRP A 351 -5.70 -12.93 11.10
N GLY A 352 -6.05 -11.86 11.81
CA GLY A 352 -7.34 -11.18 11.74
C GLY A 352 -8.18 -11.31 13.02
N HIS A 353 -9.44 -10.87 12.96
CA HIS A 353 -10.27 -10.66 14.13
C HIS A 353 -10.93 -11.93 14.70
N GLY A 354 -11.03 -13.02 13.93
CA GLY A 354 -11.50 -14.30 14.45
C GLY A 354 -12.99 -14.62 14.30
N VAL A 355 -13.79 -13.78 13.65
CA VAL A 355 -15.26 -13.94 13.59
C VAL A 355 -15.69 -14.26 12.16
N GLY A 356 -16.69 -15.15 11.99
CA GLY A 356 -17.23 -15.51 10.68
C GLY A 356 -16.28 -16.39 9.86
N MET A 357 -16.19 -16.15 8.55
CA MET A 357 -15.47 -17.05 7.64
C MET A 357 -13.95 -16.91 7.73
N VAL A 358 -13.27 -18.05 7.88
CA VAL A 358 -11.80 -18.15 7.76
C VAL A 358 -11.44 -18.30 6.28
N GLN A 359 -10.73 -17.33 5.69
CA GLN A 359 -10.40 -17.34 4.26
C GLN A 359 -9.55 -18.57 3.88
N TRP A 360 -8.48 -18.84 4.63
CA TRP A 360 -7.65 -20.02 4.39
C TRP A 360 -8.36 -21.34 4.74
N GLY A 361 -9.32 -21.33 5.67
CA GLY A 361 -10.18 -22.47 5.95
C GLY A 361 -11.13 -22.76 4.79
N ALA A 362 -11.72 -21.72 4.17
CA ALA A 362 -12.51 -21.83 2.95
C ALA A 362 -11.68 -22.37 1.77
N TYR A 363 -10.42 -21.93 1.64
CA TYR A 363 -9.46 -22.51 0.69
C TYR A 363 -9.25 -24.01 0.93
N GLY A 364 -8.97 -24.41 2.18
CA GLY A 364 -8.75 -25.81 2.54
C GLY A 364 -9.98 -26.69 2.31
N LYS A 365 -11.16 -26.24 2.73
CA LYS A 365 -12.45 -26.93 2.48
C LYS A 365 -12.73 -27.07 0.99
N ALA A 366 -12.48 -26.04 0.20
CA ALA A 366 -12.64 -26.13 -1.26
C ALA A 366 -11.62 -27.10 -1.89
N ARG A 367 -10.40 -27.21 -1.35
CA ARG A 367 -9.42 -28.23 -1.76
C ARG A 367 -9.87 -29.65 -1.41
N LEU A 368 -10.67 -29.82 -0.36
CA LEU A 368 -11.33 -31.06 0.03
C LEU A 368 -12.64 -31.33 -0.74
N GLY A 369 -12.99 -30.49 -1.73
CA GLY A 369 -14.17 -30.68 -2.58
C GLY A 369 -15.48 -30.15 -1.99
N TRP A 370 -15.43 -29.33 -0.94
CA TRP A 370 -16.64 -28.70 -0.43
C TRP A 370 -17.19 -27.69 -1.43
N SER A 371 -18.51 -27.67 -1.57
CA SER A 371 -19.25 -26.71 -2.38
C SER A 371 -19.33 -25.35 -1.68
N THR A 372 -19.63 -24.30 -2.45
CA THR A 372 -19.73 -22.91 -1.97
C THR A 372 -20.76 -22.76 -0.84
N ASP A 373 -21.94 -23.34 -1.02
CA ASP A 373 -23.06 -23.39 -0.08
C ASP A 373 -22.67 -24.07 1.23
N ARG A 374 -21.94 -25.19 1.15
CA ARG A 374 -21.44 -25.92 2.33
C ARG A 374 -20.38 -25.12 3.08
N ILE A 375 -19.48 -24.43 2.37
CA ILE A 375 -18.47 -23.56 2.99
C ILE A 375 -19.14 -22.42 3.75
N LEU A 376 -20.08 -21.71 3.12
CA LEU A 376 -20.77 -20.58 3.75
C LEU A 376 -21.64 -21.03 4.92
N GLY A 377 -22.41 -22.11 4.75
CA GLY A 377 -23.24 -22.66 5.82
C GLY A 377 -22.41 -23.11 7.04
N TYR A 378 -21.17 -23.55 6.83
CA TYR A 378 -20.28 -23.90 7.94
C TYR A 378 -19.93 -22.70 8.82
N TYR A 379 -19.55 -21.57 8.21
CA TYR A 379 -19.10 -20.39 8.97
C TYR A 379 -20.23 -19.47 9.44
N TYR A 380 -21.40 -19.54 8.79
CA TYR A 380 -22.50 -18.62 9.02
C TYR A 380 -23.78 -19.32 9.50
N GLY A 381 -23.66 -20.24 10.46
CA GLY A 381 -24.81 -20.82 11.17
C GLY A 381 -25.80 -21.59 10.28
N GLY A 382 -25.34 -22.21 9.20
CA GLY A 382 -26.15 -22.98 8.25
C GLY A 382 -26.80 -22.14 7.14
N LEU A 383 -26.62 -20.81 7.14
CA LEU A 383 -27.19 -19.93 6.13
C LEU A 383 -26.72 -20.30 4.72
N GLN A 384 -27.64 -20.16 3.78
CA GLN A 384 -27.45 -20.51 2.37
C GLN A 384 -27.49 -19.25 1.50
N PRO A 385 -26.74 -19.21 0.39
CA PRO A 385 -26.83 -18.12 -0.58
C PRO A 385 -28.25 -18.01 -1.15
N GLN A 386 -28.81 -16.80 -1.12
CA GLN A 386 -30.15 -16.50 -1.63
C GLN A 386 -30.09 -15.23 -2.50
N PRO A 387 -30.93 -15.12 -3.55
CA PRO A 387 -31.06 -13.89 -4.32
C PRO A 387 -31.49 -12.71 -3.44
N PHE A 388 -30.96 -11.52 -3.72
CA PHE A 388 -31.33 -10.28 -3.02
C PHE A 388 -31.25 -9.05 -3.94
N PRO A 389 -32.14 -8.04 -3.79
CA PRO A 389 -32.07 -6.80 -4.57
C PRO A 389 -30.79 -5.99 -4.31
N GLU A 390 -30.00 -5.78 -5.35
CA GLU A 390 -28.72 -5.06 -5.28
C GLU A 390 -28.86 -3.60 -5.73
N PRO A 391 -28.04 -2.69 -5.16
CA PRO A 391 -27.95 -1.33 -5.65
C PRO A 391 -27.32 -1.28 -7.05
N GLY A 392 -27.72 -0.30 -7.85
CA GLY A 392 -27.10 -0.05 -9.16
C GLY A 392 -25.71 0.56 -9.03
N LEU A 393 -25.51 1.40 -8.01
CA LEU A 393 -24.26 2.12 -7.76
C LEU A 393 -23.89 2.06 -6.28
N ILE A 394 -22.58 2.01 -6.00
CA ILE A 394 -21.98 2.12 -4.66
C ILE A 394 -20.94 3.23 -4.62
N HIS A 395 -20.78 3.87 -3.46
CA HIS A 395 -19.76 4.87 -3.18
C HIS A 395 -18.63 4.25 -2.33
N VAL A 396 -17.40 4.34 -2.81
CA VAL A 396 -16.22 3.80 -2.10
C VAL A 396 -15.25 4.93 -1.76
N GLN A 397 -14.95 5.11 -0.47
CA GLN A 397 -13.90 6.02 -0.01
C GLN A 397 -12.53 5.36 -0.25
N VAL A 398 -11.84 5.80 -1.29
CA VAL A 398 -10.59 5.18 -1.76
C VAL A 398 -9.36 5.76 -1.06
N ALA A 399 -9.32 7.07 -0.83
CA ALA A 399 -8.21 7.71 -0.14
C ALA A 399 -8.66 8.98 0.57
N THR A 400 -7.92 9.37 1.60
CA THR A 400 -8.05 10.65 2.29
C THR A 400 -6.67 11.28 2.46
N GLY A 401 -6.60 12.60 2.67
CA GLY A 401 -5.33 13.26 3.00
C GLY A 401 -4.34 13.42 1.83
N LEU A 402 -4.81 13.42 0.57
CA LEU A 402 -3.92 13.63 -0.60
C LEU A 402 -3.57 15.12 -0.77
N THR A 403 -2.37 15.45 -1.23
CA THR A 403 -2.03 16.81 -1.70
C THR A 403 -2.36 17.02 -3.17
N SER A 404 -2.27 15.95 -3.97
CA SER A 404 -2.63 15.98 -5.38
C SER A 404 -3.05 14.62 -5.89
N LEU A 405 -3.88 14.63 -6.93
CA LEU A 405 -4.36 13.46 -7.63
C LEU A 405 -4.16 13.66 -9.14
N THR A 406 -3.66 12.65 -9.83
CA THR A 406 -3.63 12.60 -11.30
C THR A 406 -4.61 11.53 -11.77
N ALA A 407 -5.56 11.91 -12.62
CA ALA A 407 -6.49 10.98 -13.25
C ALA A 407 -6.19 10.89 -14.75
N SER A 408 -6.01 9.69 -15.27
CA SER A 408 -5.71 9.44 -16.69
C SER A 408 -6.84 8.61 -17.31
N PRO A 409 -7.62 9.18 -18.24
CA PRO A 409 -8.69 8.43 -18.89
C PRO A 409 -8.16 7.35 -19.84
N SER A 410 -8.97 6.31 -20.06
CA SER A 410 -8.83 5.42 -21.22
C SER A 410 -9.04 6.17 -22.55
N ALA A 411 -8.78 5.51 -23.69
CA ALA A 411 -8.76 6.12 -25.03
C ALA A 411 -9.99 6.99 -25.39
N GLY A 412 -11.16 6.74 -24.79
CA GLY A 412 -12.37 7.56 -24.98
C GLY A 412 -12.39 8.91 -24.25
N GLY A 413 -11.36 9.27 -23.48
CA GLY A 413 -11.32 10.50 -22.69
C GLY A 413 -12.23 10.46 -21.46
N ALA A 414 -12.44 11.64 -20.86
CA ALA A 414 -13.28 11.86 -19.69
C ALA A 414 -13.99 13.22 -19.76
N THR A 415 -14.89 13.47 -18.80
CA THR A 415 -15.37 14.81 -18.48
C THR A 415 -14.92 15.22 -17.09
N VAL A 416 -14.58 16.49 -16.93
CA VAL A 416 -14.25 17.13 -15.65
C VAL A 416 -15.26 18.23 -15.39
N ASN A 417 -16.09 18.07 -14.36
CA ASN A 417 -17.22 18.96 -14.09
C ASN A 417 -18.11 19.20 -15.34
N GLY A 418 -18.24 18.19 -16.19
CA GLY A 418 -18.99 18.26 -17.46
C GLY A 418 -18.17 18.63 -18.70
N HIS A 419 -16.96 19.17 -18.55
CA HIS A 419 -16.11 19.58 -19.67
C HIS A 419 -15.24 18.43 -20.19
N HIS A 420 -15.18 18.24 -21.51
CA HIS A 420 -14.43 17.14 -22.11
C HIS A 420 -12.92 17.29 -22.00
N VAL A 421 -12.23 16.20 -21.65
CA VAL A 421 -10.76 16.09 -21.63
C VAL A 421 -10.32 14.78 -22.29
N SER A 422 -9.32 14.84 -23.17
CA SER A 422 -8.73 13.66 -23.82
C SER A 422 -7.45 13.17 -23.11
N GLY A 423 -6.78 14.05 -22.37
CA GLY A 423 -5.54 13.76 -21.64
C GLY A 423 -5.76 13.49 -20.16
N SER A 424 -4.67 13.14 -19.48
CA SER A 424 -4.67 13.10 -18.01
C SER A 424 -4.91 14.49 -17.45
N ILE A 425 -5.38 14.56 -16.21
CA ILE A 425 -5.64 15.79 -15.45
C ILE A 425 -5.01 15.67 -14.07
N VAL A 426 -4.61 16.81 -13.50
CA VAL A 426 -4.10 16.90 -12.13
C VAL A 426 -5.03 17.78 -11.30
N VAL A 427 -5.54 17.24 -10.20
CA VAL A 427 -6.27 17.95 -9.16
C VAL A 427 -5.33 18.20 -7.98
N ARG A 428 -5.22 19.43 -7.51
CA ARG A 428 -4.44 19.80 -6.32
C ARG A 428 -5.33 20.44 -5.26
N GLY A 429 -5.04 20.11 -4.00
CA GLY A 429 -5.60 20.78 -2.84
C GLY A 429 -4.93 22.14 -2.56
N GLY A 430 -5.02 22.61 -1.32
CA GLY A 430 -4.60 23.94 -0.87
C GLY A 430 -5.81 24.77 -0.42
N ASP A 431 -5.78 26.09 -0.55
CA ASP A 431 -6.92 26.95 -0.16
C ASP A 431 -8.17 26.74 -1.03
N HIS A 432 -7.96 26.38 -2.29
CA HIS A 432 -9.01 26.06 -3.28
C HIS A 432 -8.57 24.89 -4.16
N LEU A 433 -9.53 24.16 -4.73
CA LEU A 433 -9.23 23.10 -5.70
C LEU A 433 -8.67 23.71 -6.99
N ARG A 434 -7.57 23.13 -7.48
CA ARG A 434 -6.97 23.51 -8.77
C ARG A 434 -6.95 22.32 -9.71
N VAL A 435 -7.61 22.46 -10.86
CA VAL A 435 -7.58 21.48 -11.96
C VAL A 435 -6.66 22.02 -13.04
N SER A 436 -5.75 21.18 -13.53
CA SER A 436 -4.78 21.56 -14.56
C SER A 436 -4.42 20.36 -15.43
N ASP A 437 -3.98 20.63 -16.65
CA ASP A 437 -3.26 19.61 -17.43
C ASP A 437 -1.97 19.21 -16.69
N PRO A 438 -1.53 17.95 -16.81
CA PRO A 438 -0.20 17.56 -16.38
C PRO A 438 0.81 18.42 -17.16
N PRO A 439 1.92 18.85 -16.52
CA PRO A 439 2.96 19.61 -17.21
C PRO A 439 3.37 18.91 -18.51
N ALA A 440 3.55 19.64 -19.61
CA ALA A 440 3.89 19.06 -20.92
C ALA A 440 5.17 18.20 -20.89
N ASN A 441 6.08 18.47 -19.97
CA ASN A 441 7.29 17.70 -19.72
C ASN A 441 7.10 16.51 -18.75
N ALA A 442 5.99 16.40 -18.02
CA ALA A 442 5.77 15.37 -16.99
C ALA A 442 5.47 13.97 -17.51
N ARG A 443 5.52 13.73 -18.84
CA ARG A 443 5.24 12.43 -19.44
C ARG A 443 6.51 11.58 -19.51
N PHE A 444 6.37 10.30 -19.16
CA PHE A 444 7.43 9.34 -19.40
C PHE A 444 7.52 9.07 -20.89
N GLU A 445 8.74 9.10 -21.44
CA GLU A 445 9.02 8.74 -22.81
C GLU A 445 10.02 7.58 -22.80
N GLY A 446 9.64 6.47 -23.44
CA GLY A 446 10.43 5.25 -23.48
C GLY A 446 10.43 4.65 -24.89
N SER A 447 11.59 4.17 -25.35
CA SER A 447 11.69 3.40 -26.59
C SER A 447 12.77 2.33 -26.49
N VAL A 448 12.56 1.23 -27.22
CA VAL A 448 13.51 0.12 -27.37
C VAL A 448 13.80 -0.05 -28.86
N ALA A 449 15.08 -0.02 -29.24
CA ALA A 449 15.50 -0.17 -30.64
C ALA A 449 16.74 -1.07 -30.77
N PRO A 450 16.96 -1.73 -31.93
CA PRO A 450 18.23 -2.37 -32.26
C PRO A 450 19.41 -1.40 -32.19
N ILE A 451 20.62 -1.93 -32.02
CA ILE A 451 21.85 -1.12 -32.08
C ILE A 451 22.13 -0.70 -33.53
N GLY A 452 21.79 0.55 -33.87
CA GLY A 452 22.05 1.13 -35.19
C GLY A 452 23.54 1.39 -35.46
N PRO A 453 23.93 1.70 -36.71
CA PRO A 453 25.33 1.82 -37.14
C PRO A 453 26.16 2.83 -36.31
N THR A 454 25.60 4.01 -36.02
CA THR A 454 26.29 5.05 -35.24
C THR A 454 26.60 4.61 -33.81
N LEU A 455 25.64 3.95 -33.15
CA LEU A 455 25.85 3.44 -31.80
C LEU A 455 26.80 2.24 -31.80
N ARG A 456 26.71 1.36 -32.81
CA ARG A 456 27.65 0.24 -33.00
C ARG A 456 29.09 0.74 -33.07
N ALA A 457 29.37 1.76 -33.89
CA ALA A 457 30.71 2.36 -33.99
C ALA A 457 31.21 2.96 -32.66
N THR A 458 30.29 3.37 -31.79
CA THR A 458 30.61 3.91 -30.45
C THR A 458 30.90 2.81 -29.42
N LEU A 459 30.19 1.68 -29.50
CA LEU A 459 30.30 0.59 -28.53
C LEU A 459 31.50 -0.32 -28.82
N VAL A 460 31.78 -0.61 -30.10
CA VAL A 460 32.86 -1.52 -30.50
C VAL A 460 34.23 -0.94 -30.12
N GLY A 461 35.06 -1.73 -29.43
CA GLY A 461 36.36 -1.32 -28.90
C GLY A 461 36.29 -0.51 -27.60
N ARG A 462 35.08 -0.18 -27.12
CA ARG A 462 34.86 0.62 -25.91
C ARG A 462 34.11 -0.14 -24.81
N ASP A 463 32.87 -0.51 -25.11
CA ASP A 463 31.96 -1.22 -24.20
C ASP A 463 31.73 -2.66 -24.65
N TRP A 464 31.94 -2.95 -25.95
CA TRP A 464 31.84 -4.26 -26.59
C TRP A 464 33.11 -4.56 -27.40
N HIS A 465 33.57 -5.80 -27.43
CA HIS A 465 34.69 -6.26 -28.26
C HIS A 465 34.54 -7.74 -28.63
N PRO A 466 35.30 -8.26 -29.62
CA PRO A 466 35.38 -9.70 -29.85
C PRO A 466 35.75 -10.45 -28.55
N GLY A 467 34.99 -11.48 -28.21
CA GLY A 467 35.11 -12.21 -26.93
C GLY A 467 34.08 -11.82 -25.86
N CYS A 468 33.25 -10.80 -26.10
CA CYS A 468 32.11 -10.54 -25.23
C CYS A 468 31.05 -11.66 -25.32
N PRO A 469 30.38 -11.99 -24.20
CA PRO A 469 29.48 -13.15 -24.16
C PRO A 469 28.16 -12.92 -24.90
N VAL A 470 27.83 -11.66 -25.22
CA VAL A 470 26.60 -11.28 -25.92
C VAL A 470 26.95 -10.65 -27.26
N PRO A 471 26.50 -11.24 -28.38
CA PRO A 471 26.59 -10.62 -29.70
C PRO A 471 25.94 -9.23 -29.71
N ILE A 472 26.57 -8.26 -30.37
CA ILE A 472 26.13 -6.85 -30.36
C ILE A 472 24.74 -6.63 -31.02
N ASP A 473 24.31 -7.54 -31.88
CA ASP A 473 22.96 -7.59 -32.47
C ASP A 473 21.88 -8.10 -31.49
N GLN A 474 22.27 -8.80 -30.42
CA GLN A 474 21.41 -9.18 -29.30
C GLN A 474 21.32 -8.10 -28.22
N LEU A 475 22.00 -6.96 -28.40
CA LEU A 475 21.84 -5.78 -27.55
C LEU A 475 20.73 -4.86 -28.08
N ARG A 476 20.13 -4.08 -27.17
CA ARG A 476 19.13 -3.05 -27.49
C ARG A 476 19.48 -1.74 -26.84
N LEU A 477 19.22 -0.66 -27.58
CA LEU A 477 19.21 0.70 -27.05
C LEU A 477 17.84 0.96 -26.43
N VAL A 478 17.83 1.16 -25.12
CA VAL A 478 16.67 1.61 -24.35
C VAL A 478 16.84 3.10 -24.06
N ARG A 479 15.98 3.94 -24.64
CA ARG A 479 15.95 5.38 -24.32
C ARG A 479 14.80 5.65 -23.37
N VAL A 480 15.08 6.31 -22.26
CA VAL A 480 14.09 6.62 -21.22
C VAL A 480 14.19 8.08 -20.78
N SER A 481 13.05 8.69 -20.47
CA SER A 481 13.03 9.93 -19.70
C SER A 481 13.16 9.63 -18.20
N TYR A 482 13.88 10.50 -17.50
CA TYR A 482 14.14 10.39 -16.07
C TYR A 482 14.09 11.78 -15.42
N ARG A 483 13.83 11.82 -14.11
CA ARG A 483 13.84 13.08 -13.35
C ARG A 483 15.23 13.34 -12.80
N THR A 484 15.70 14.58 -12.92
CA THR A 484 16.98 15.01 -12.34
C THR A 484 16.80 15.40 -10.87
N PHE A 485 17.92 15.54 -10.15
CA PHE A 485 17.93 16.05 -8.77
C PHE A 485 17.35 17.46 -8.64
N THR A 486 17.40 18.26 -9.71
CA THR A 486 16.77 19.59 -9.78
C THR A 486 15.26 19.55 -10.11
N GLY A 487 14.67 18.34 -10.23
CA GLY A 487 13.26 18.15 -10.59
C GLY A 487 12.95 18.25 -12.09
N GLY A 488 13.94 18.63 -12.91
CA GLY A 488 13.85 18.66 -14.36
C GLY A 488 13.74 17.27 -14.98
N ILE A 489 13.43 17.20 -16.28
CA ILE A 489 13.27 15.94 -17.00
C ILE A 489 14.26 15.90 -18.14
N ARG A 490 15.01 14.80 -18.22
CA ARG A 490 16.00 14.54 -19.26
C ARG A 490 15.74 13.18 -19.89
N ARG A 491 16.34 12.92 -21.05
CA ARG A 491 16.37 11.60 -21.68
C ARG A 491 17.79 11.05 -21.71
N GLY A 492 17.93 9.75 -21.54
CA GLY A 492 19.24 9.09 -21.56
C GLY A 492 19.18 7.68 -22.13
N PRO A 493 20.32 7.18 -22.66
CA PRO A 493 20.43 5.84 -23.22
C PRO A 493 20.92 4.80 -22.18
N LEU A 494 20.33 3.61 -22.24
CA LEU A 494 20.85 2.38 -21.65
C LEU A 494 21.05 1.37 -22.79
N VAL A 495 22.14 0.60 -22.72
CA VAL A 495 22.32 -0.57 -23.60
C VAL A 495 22.18 -1.80 -22.72
N VAL A 496 21.26 -2.69 -23.09
CA VAL A 496 20.94 -3.91 -22.34
C VAL A 496 20.71 -5.06 -23.31
N ASN A 497 20.65 -6.28 -22.78
CA ASN A 497 20.27 -7.45 -23.57
C ASN A 497 18.83 -7.30 -24.09
N GLU A 498 18.56 -7.78 -25.31
CA GLU A 498 17.21 -7.74 -25.89
C GLU A 498 16.15 -8.40 -25.02
N ARG A 499 16.51 -9.45 -24.26
CA ARG A 499 15.61 -10.20 -23.39
C ARG A 499 15.02 -9.35 -22.27
N VAL A 500 15.77 -8.37 -21.77
CA VAL A 500 15.37 -7.54 -20.61
C VAL A 500 14.99 -6.11 -21.00
N ALA A 501 15.08 -5.75 -22.28
CA ALA A 501 14.99 -4.36 -22.73
C ALA A 501 13.63 -3.70 -22.42
N ARG A 502 12.52 -4.44 -22.56
CA ARG A 502 11.17 -3.95 -22.23
C ARG A 502 10.94 -3.85 -20.73
N ASP A 503 11.46 -4.80 -19.96
CA ASP A 503 11.36 -4.82 -18.50
C ASP A 503 12.15 -3.67 -17.88
N VAL A 504 13.36 -3.41 -18.36
CA VAL A 504 14.16 -2.25 -17.97
C VAL A 504 13.44 -0.95 -18.30
N MET A 505 12.85 -0.82 -19.49
CA MET A 505 12.04 0.37 -19.82
C MET A 505 10.85 0.54 -18.86
N TRP A 506 10.20 -0.56 -18.48
CA TRP A 506 9.13 -0.54 -17.47
C TRP A 506 9.65 -0.10 -16.09
N VAL A 507 10.82 -0.58 -15.65
CA VAL A 507 11.44 -0.14 -14.40
C VAL A 507 11.66 1.37 -14.41
N PHE A 508 12.30 1.93 -15.43
CA PHE A 508 12.55 3.37 -15.49
C PHE A 508 11.27 4.20 -15.59
N HIS A 509 10.19 3.66 -16.18
CA HIS A 509 8.88 4.27 -16.10
C HIS A 509 8.37 4.34 -14.64
N ARG A 510 8.55 3.28 -13.85
CA ARG A 510 8.22 3.27 -12.41
C ARG A 510 9.03 4.29 -11.64
N LEU A 511 10.35 4.37 -11.86
CA LEU A 511 11.23 5.34 -11.21
C LEU A 511 10.86 6.78 -11.55
N PHE A 512 10.60 7.06 -12.83
CA PHE A 512 10.16 8.37 -13.31
C PHE A 512 8.85 8.82 -12.66
N ARG A 513 7.88 7.90 -12.52
CA ARG A 513 6.60 8.12 -11.83
C ARG A 513 6.80 8.39 -10.34
N ALA A 514 7.69 7.63 -9.71
CA ALA A 514 8.01 7.77 -8.29
C ALA A 514 8.84 9.02 -7.97
N ARG A 515 9.20 9.80 -9.00
CA ARG A 515 10.09 10.96 -8.92
C ARG A 515 11.44 10.65 -8.29
N PHE A 516 11.91 9.41 -8.46
CA PHE A 516 13.26 9.05 -8.02
C PHE A 516 14.28 9.85 -8.86
N PRO A 517 15.12 10.68 -8.22
CA PRO A 517 16.04 11.54 -8.95
C PRO A 517 17.25 10.72 -9.43
N ILE A 518 17.64 10.95 -10.68
CA ILE A 518 18.81 10.36 -11.31
C ILE A 518 19.66 11.50 -11.86
N HIS A 519 20.95 11.53 -11.53
CA HIS A 519 21.84 12.61 -12.01
C HIS A 519 21.98 12.54 -13.53
N ARG A 520 22.37 11.37 -14.02
CA ARG A 520 22.56 11.13 -15.46
C ARG A 520 22.40 9.67 -15.82
N ILE A 521 21.65 9.40 -16.88
CA ILE A 521 21.66 8.11 -17.57
C ILE A 521 22.57 8.24 -18.80
N GLY A 522 23.46 7.27 -19.03
CA GLY A 522 24.28 7.25 -20.24
C GLY A 522 25.14 6.01 -20.42
N LEU A 523 25.85 5.97 -21.55
CA LEU A 523 26.77 4.89 -21.86
C LEU A 523 28.01 4.97 -20.94
N PRO A 524 28.45 3.84 -20.35
CA PRO A 524 29.64 3.82 -19.53
C PRO A 524 30.89 4.18 -20.36
N PRO A 525 31.97 4.66 -19.70
CA PRO A 525 33.25 4.81 -20.37
C PRO A 525 33.90 3.44 -20.63
N ARG A 526 34.91 3.41 -21.50
CA ARG A 526 35.76 2.23 -21.70
C ARG A 526 36.23 1.71 -20.34
N TYR A 527 36.05 0.41 -20.10
CA TYR A 527 36.54 -0.18 -18.87
C TYR A 527 38.06 -0.07 -18.80
N ARG A 528 38.54 0.33 -17.63
CA ARG A 528 39.93 0.28 -17.22
C ARG A 528 39.98 -0.05 -15.73
N PRO A 529 41.04 -0.72 -15.24
CA PRO A 529 41.24 -0.91 -13.82
C PRO A 529 41.22 0.44 -13.07
N PRO A 530 40.65 0.49 -11.84
CA PRO A 530 40.61 1.71 -11.04
C PRO A 530 42.01 2.27 -10.78
N ARG A 531 42.18 3.60 -10.88
CA ARG A 531 43.41 4.32 -10.54
C ARG A 531 43.16 5.26 -9.36
N PRO A 532 44.20 5.68 -8.60
CA PRO A 532 44.04 6.63 -7.48
C PRO A 532 43.31 7.93 -7.85
N SER A 533 43.42 8.40 -9.10
CA SER A 533 42.68 9.57 -9.60
C SER A 533 41.16 9.38 -9.62
N ASP A 534 40.67 8.14 -9.75
CA ASP A 534 39.24 7.84 -9.77
C ASP A 534 38.61 8.06 -8.37
N TRP A 535 39.42 8.11 -7.31
CA TRP A 535 38.98 8.40 -5.94
C TRP A 535 38.43 9.82 -5.78
N TYR A 536 38.85 10.76 -6.62
CA TYR A 536 38.42 12.16 -6.59
C TYR A 536 37.32 12.47 -7.61
N ASN A 537 36.88 11.48 -8.38
CA ASN A 537 35.92 11.66 -9.46
C ASN A 537 34.48 11.71 -8.91
N THR A 538 33.75 12.78 -9.21
CA THR A 538 32.34 13.03 -8.83
C THR A 538 31.32 12.59 -9.88
N ARG A 539 31.75 11.90 -10.94
CA ARG A 539 30.85 11.42 -12.00
C ARG A 539 29.84 10.43 -11.43
N ASP A 540 28.59 10.85 -11.45
CA ASP A 540 27.45 10.01 -11.11
C ASP A 540 26.67 9.64 -12.38
N LEU A 541 26.83 8.39 -12.81
CA LEU A 541 26.31 7.90 -14.09
C LEU A 541 25.59 6.56 -13.89
N THR A 542 24.28 6.59 -14.08
CA THR A 542 23.46 5.38 -14.20
C THR A 542 23.70 4.74 -15.56
N ALA A 543 24.18 3.51 -15.58
CA ALA A 543 24.65 2.80 -16.77
C ALA A 543 24.41 1.29 -16.68
N ALA A 544 24.40 0.62 -17.84
CA ALA A 544 24.07 -0.79 -17.97
C ALA A 544 25.20 -1.61 -18.61
N PHE A 545 25.14 -1.92 -19.91
CA PHE A 545 26.11 -2.80 -20.57
C PHE A 545 27.53 -2.25 -20.58
N ASN A 546 28.48 -3.07 -20.13
CA ASN A 546 29.91 -2.85 -20.22
C ASN A 546 30.61 -4.22 -20.13
N CYS A 547 31.22 -4.67 -21.22
CA CYS A 547 31.87 -5.97 -21.29
C CYS A 547 33.23 -5.94 -20.58
N ARG A 548 33.29 -6.54 -19.40
CA ARG A 548 34.45 -6.56 -18.50
C ARG A 548 34.44 -7.77 -17.54
N PRO A 549 35.61 -8.12 -16.96
CA PRO A 549 35.66 -8.99 -15.79
C PRO A 549 34.90 -8.39 -14.59
N ALA A 550 34.49 -9.23 -13.64
CA ALA A 550 33.96 -8.79 -12.36
C ALA A 550 35.07 -8.11 -11.53
N THR A 551 34.71 -7.07 -10.77
CA THR A 551 35.67 -6.21 -10.04
C THR A 551 36.49 -6.99 -9.02
N ASP A 552 35.87 -7.95 -8.33
CA ASP A 552 36.50 -8.72 -7.24
C ASP A 552 36.87 -10.15 -7.64
N ASN A 553 36.55 -10.55 -8.87
CA ASN A 553 36.89 -11.86 -9.42
C ASN A 553 37.21 -11.74 -10.93
N PRO A 554 38.45 -11.39 -11.27
CA PRO A 554 38.86 -11.19 -12.67
C PRO A 554 38.72 -12.44 -13.55
N GLY A 555 38.53 -13.63 -12.95
CA GLY A 555 38.28 -14.89 -13.65
C GLY A 555 36.83 -15.09 -14.09
N THR A 556 35.89 -14.24 -13.66
CA THR A 556 34.47 -14.30 -14.04
C THR A 556 34.02 -13.01 -14.73
N LEU A 557 33.08 -13.13 -15.66
CA LEU A 557 32.50 -11.97 -16.35
C LEU A 557 31.43 -11.31 -15.47
N SER A 558 31.44 -9.98 -15.44
CA SER A 558 30.40 -9.19 -14.77
C SER A 558 29.03 -9.38 -15.44
N GLN A 559 27.94 -9.28 -14.67
CA GLN A 559 26.57 -9.23 -15.21
C GLN A 559 26.35 -8.07 -16.21
N HIS A 560 27.13 -6.98 -16.09
CA HIS A 560 27.16 -5.91 -17.08
C HIS A 560 27.62 -6.38 -18.47
N SER A 561 28.44 -7.43 -18.55
CA SER A 561 28.91 -8.03 -19.81
C SER A 561 27.82 -8.79 -20.55
N TYR A 562 26.75 -9.18 -19.85
CA TYR A 562 25.59 -9.82 -20.44
C TYR A 562 24.46 -8.84 -20.78
N GLY A 563 24.58 -7.58 -20.35
CA GLY A 563 23.52 -6.58 -20.47
C GLY A 563 22.35 -6.86 -19.51
N TRP A 564 22.62 -7.52 -18.38
CA TRP A 564 21.64 -7.92 -17.35
C TRP A 564 21.87 -7.21 -16.02
N ALA A 565 22.62 -6.11 -16.02
CA ALA A 565 22.85 -5.31 -14.84
C ALA A 565 22.75 -3.81 -15.13
N ILE A 566 22.38 -3.05 -14.11
CA ILE A 566 22.29 -1.59 -14.11
C ILE A 566 22.84 -1.08 -12.78
N ASP A 567 23.78 -0.14 -12.86
CA ASP A 567 24.23 0.64 -11.71
C ASP A 567 23.42 1.95 -11.66
N VAL A 568 22.80 2.28 -10.52
CA VAL A 568 21.95 3.47 -10.35
C VAL A 568 22.58 4.46 -9.36
N ASN A 569 22.81 5.68 -9.82
CA ASN A 569 23.45 6.76 -9.05
C ASN A 569 24.66 6.27 -8.21
N PRO A 570 25.75 5.76 -8.83
CA PRO A 570 26.95 5.28 -8.14
C PRO A 570 27.59 6.18 -7.08
N LEU A 571 27.33 7.50 -7.09
CA LEU A 571 27.84 8.41 -6.07
C LEU A 571 27.02 8.32 -4.77
N GLU A 572 25.69 8.38 -4.89
CA GLU A 572 24.76 8.23 -3.76
C GLU A 572 24.65 6.77 -3.27
N ASN A 573 24.97 5.81 -4.15
CA ASN A 573 24.86 4.38 -3.90
C ASN A 573 26.19 3.67 -4.18
N PRO A 574 27.24 3.92 -3.39
CA PRO A 574 28.56 3.38 -3.69
C PRO A 574 28.62 1.87 -3.49
N TYR A 575 29.48 1.23 -4.27
CA TYR A 575 30.10 -0.04 -3.89
C TYR A 575 30.97 0.16 -2.63
N VAL A 576 30.80 -0.74 -1.66
CA VAL A 576 31.54 -0.81 -0.40
C VAL A 576 32.21 -2.18 -0.30
N GLY A 577 33.55 -2.16 -0.33
CA GLY A 577 34.34 -3.39 -0.25
C GLY A 577 34.33 -4.02 1.15
N PRO A 578 34.90 -5.23 1.30
CA PRO A 578 34.94 -5.95 2.58
C PRO A 578 35.64 -5.17 3.71
N ASP A 579 36.55 -4.25 3.37
CA ASP A 579 37.28 -3.38 4.30
C ASP A 579 36.53 -2.08 4.62
N GLY A 580 35.27 -1.96 4.18
CA GLY A 580 34.43 -0.78 4.36
C GLY A 580 34.83 0.41 3.47
N LYS A 581 35.80 0.25 2.56
CA LYS A 581 36.24 1.34 1.68
C LYS A 581 35.32 1.49 0.48
N VAL A 582 35.19 2.74 0.05
CA VAL A 582 34.50 3.13 -1.18
C VAL A 582 35.52 3.52 -2.24
N LEU A 583 35.19 3.26 -3.51
CA LEU A 583 36.03 3.63 -4.65
C LEU A 583 36.15 5.16 -4.83
N ARG A 584 35.20 5.95 -4.31
CA ARG A 584 35.15 7.41 -4.46
C ARG A 584 35.10 8.11 -3.11
N ARG A 585 36.02 9.03 -2.84
CA ARG A 585 36.02 9.86 -1.64
C ARG A 585 34.74 10.69 -1.53
N ALA A 586 34.22 11.18 -2.65
CA ALA A 586 32.97 11.94 -2.70
C ALA A 586 31.73 11.12 -2.28
N ALA A 587 31.81 9.78 -2.31
CA ALA A 587 30.72 8.90 -1.90
C ALA A 587 30.68 8.65 -0.37
N LYS A 588 31.73 9.02 0.38
CA LYS A 588 31.82 8.82 1.83
C LYS A 588 30.62 9.33 2.63
N PRO A 589 30.02 10.50 2.31
CA PRO A 589 28.85 10.99 3.05
C PRO A 589 27.62 10.07 2.94
N PHE A 590 27.55 9.22 1.91
CA PHE A 590 26.44 8.31 1.62
C PHE A 590 26.66 6.88 2.18
N LEU A 591 27.79 6.66 2.85
CA LEU A 591 28.05 5.42 3.62
C LEU A 591 27.12 5.31 4.83
N ASP A 592 26.76 6.45 5.42
CA ASP A 592 25.76 6.51 6.47
C ASP A 592 24.37 6.25 5.88
N ARG A 593 23.96 4.98 5.88
CA ARG A 593 22.65 4.52 5.39
C ARG A 593 21.48 4.90 6.31
N THR A 594 21.73 5.60 7.43
CA THR A 594 20.65 6.21 8.23
C THR A 594 20.15 7.52 7.62
N ARG A 595 20.95 8.14 6.73
CA ARG A 595 20.58 9.38 6.03
C ARG A 595 19.60 9.10 4.91
N GLN A 596 18.60 9.96 4.78
CA GLN A 596 17.68 9.97 3.66
C GLN A 596 17.89 11.23 2.84
N VAL A 597 18.79 11.16 1.87
CA VAL A 597 18.96 12.22 0.88
C VAL A 597 18.49 11.74 -0.50
N PRO A 598 18.02 12.66 -1.37
CA PRO A 598 17.53 12.30 -2.68
C PRO A 598 18.53 11.42 -3.45
N GLY A 599 18.04 10.37 -4.12
CA GLY A 599 18.87 9.50 -4.98
C GLY A 599 19.59 8.35 -4.26
N MET A 600 19.61 8.31 -2.92
CA MET A 600 20.02 7.13 -2.17
C MET A 600 18.94 6.02 -2.23
N ILE A 601 19.38 4.77 -2.25
CA ILE A 601 18.56 3.56 -2.37
C ILE A 601 18.64 2.74 -1.08
N HIS A 602 17.50 2.49 -0.46
CA HIS A 602 17.37 1.70 0.77
C HIS A 602 16.56 0.42 0.53
N PRO A 603 16.68 -0.58 1.44
CA PRO A 603 15.82 -1.76 1.40
C PRO A 603 14.35 -1.35 1.32
N GLY A 604 13.64 -1.94 0.36
CA GLY A 604 12.22 -1.67 0.15
C GLY A 604 11.92 -0.37 -0.60
N ASP A 605 12.89 0.45 -1.01
CA ASP A 605 12.64 1.63 -1.82
C ASP A 605 12.00 1.30 -3.18
N VAL A 606 11.41 2.32 -3.82
CA VAL A 606 10.74 2.14 -5.11
C VAL A 606 11.66 1.57 -6.20
N VAL A 607 12.96 1.88 -6.14
CA VAL A 607 13.96 1.35 -7.07
C VAL A 607 14.12 -0.15 -6.85
N VAL A 608 14.34 -0.58 -5.60
CA VAL A 608 14.47 -2.00 -5.22
C VAL A 608 13.24 -2.80 -5.60
N ARG A 609 12.05 -2.30 -5.26
CA ARG A 609 10.79 -2.99 -5.60
C ARG A 609 10.52 -3.03 -7.11
N ALA A 610 10.94 -2.01 -7.87
CA ALA A 610 10.75 -2.00 -9.31
C ALA A 610 11.64 -3.05 -10.00
N PHE A 611 12.91 -3.17 -9.59
CA PHE A 611 13.79 -4.22 -10.10
C PHE A 611 13.36 -5.61 -9.64
N ALA A 612 12.97 -5.79 -8.36
CA ALA A 612 12.45 -7.06 -7.87
C ALA A 612 11.19 -7.53 -8.62
N ALA A 613 10.33 -6.60 -9.05
CA ALA A 613 9.13 -6.93 -9.82
C ALA A 613 9.42 -7.51 -11.23
N ILE A 614 10.61 -7.29 -11.75
CA ILE A 614 11.09 -7.92 -13.01
C ILE A 614 12.05 -9.08 -12.73
N GLY A 615 12.13 -9.56 -11.48
CA GLY A 615 12.96 -10.68 -11.06
C GLY A 615 14.43 -10.36 -10.84
N TRP A 616 14.81 -9.08 -10.70
CA TRP A 616 16.21 -8.68 -10.47
C TRP A 616 16.49 -8.50 -8.97
N GLY A 617 17.68 -8.92 -8.54
CA GLY A 617 18.19 -8.69 -7.19
C GLY A 617 18.92 -7.36 -7.04
N TRP A 618 19.13 -6.94 -5.79
CA TRP A 618 19.84 -5.71 -5.43
C TRP A 618 21.13 -6.03 -4.67
N GLY A 619 22.25 -5.44 -5.08
CA GLY A 619 23.56 -5.65 -4.46
C GLY A 619 23.70 -5.08 -3.05
N GLY A 620 22.74 -4.27 -2.61
CA GLY A 620 22.65 -3.83 -1.21
C GLY A 620 22.28 -4.95 -0.23
N ASP A 621 21.73 -6.07 -0.72
CA ASP A 621 21.33 -7.23 0.10
C ASP A 621 22.46 -8.28 0.22
N TRP A 622 23.62 -8.06 -0.40
CA TRP A 622 24.75 -8.98 -0.35
C TRP A 622 25.42 -8.99 1.04
N SER A 623 25.89 -10.17 1.47
CA SER A 623 26.35 -10.42 2.85
C SER A 623 27.84 -10.18 3.08
N THR A 624 28.66 -10.19 2.03
CA THR A 624 30.13 -10.07 2.11
C THR A 624 30.66 -8.70 1.68
N ILE A 625 29.93 -8.02 0.80
CA ILE A 625 30.18 -6.67 0.30
C ILE A 625 28.81 -5.97 0.13
N SER A 626 28.78 -4.65 0.04
CA SER A 626 27.54 -3.94 -0.31
C SER A 626 27.71 -3.17 -1.60
N ASP A 627 26.99 -3.56 -2.64
CA ASP A 627 26.97 -2.84 -3.92
C ASP A 627 25.64 -2.12 -4.10
N TYR A 628 25.49 -0.96 -3.43
CA TYR A 628 24.20 -0.26 -3.34
C TYR A 628 23.68 0.26 -4.69
N MET A 629 24.56 0.49 -5.67
CA MET A 629 24.16 0.92 -7.02
C MET A 629 23.62 -0.22 -7.85
N HIS A 630 24.01 -1.46 -7.55
CA HIS A 630 23.94 -2.56 -8.49
C HIS A 630 22.61 -3.31 -8.44
N PHE A 631 21.99 -3.46 -9.60
CA PHE A 631 20.83 -4.33 -9.82
C PHE A 631 21.13 -5.29 -10.95
N SER A 632 20.84 -6.57 -10.76
CA SER A 632 21.10 -7.58 -11.79
C SER A 632 20.08 -8.71 -11.80
N LEU A 633 19.92 -9.35 -12.96
CA LEU A 633 19.02 -10.48 -13.16
C LEU A 633 19.35 -11.69 -12.25
N THR A 634 20.63 -11.92 -11.97
CA THR A 634 21.10 -13.05 -11.15
C THR A 634 21.13 -12.74 -9.66
N GLY A 635 20.97 -11.47 -9.28
CA GLY A 635 21.04 -11.02 -7.89
C GLY A 635 22.37 -11.31 -7.19
N SER A 636 23.43 -11.61 -7.95
CA SER A 636 24.80 -11.91 -7.52
C SER A 636 25.79 -11.64 -8.65
#